data_AF-A0A2D5AMX9-F1
#
_entry.id   AF-A0A2D5AMX9-F1
#
_cell.length_a   1.000
_cell.length_b   1.000
_cell.length_c   1.000
_cell.angle_alpha   90.00
_cell.angle_beta   90.00
_cell.angle_gamma   90.00
#
_symmetry.space_group_name_H-M   'P 1'
#
loop_
_entity.id
_entity.type
_entity.pdbx_description
1 polymer ?
#
loop_
_entity_poly.entity_id
_entity_poly.type
_entity_poly.pdbx_seq_one_letter_code
_entity_poly.pdbx_strand_id
1 'polypeptide(L)'
;MGSLVPKFWLIVGALGAAVAVDQMVAQDEISDWKGKPLIISLQDDDLGDSKRLREFGRLLDRAEKAKVSMIIFDLDFDRPAYDLDFQNAVERVAALAVPTVSYVPSSAIGPGALVALGSDSIYMSVSAIIGSAAIESMAADDDSKESQQVFQAQSILKARARSLATEKGHRIDVAEAFVDHNQKIDAPWGRITEEGEILTLTADEAVKKIEGKPLLAKGIAESIGEVIRAEKVRGEPIETSPRDFAAALNRERLSGVEEAESVTQGAEGNASGEPDSSLFGRREEGSYAGKIVVVDIGEDSLATGKASFDFMDRTLKKAELDGAEAVIFDMDTPGGFAWYTEGLVLDSLQSISYPTYTFVNTRAESAGAIIAVGTSHIYMRPAATIGSALVVTGSGQDLNESMNDKVTQMIIAAVRNAAELNGHNPDVAEAFVTREKEVRIDGEVIHEAGNVLNLNTIEATEIIDGRPLLAKGIARNLQEIIKQEGLEGEIVNAKPLGMEAFAHWIQKISVLLIVVGLAGAYLEINSPGFGLPGLVSVLAFGLFFFGNYMAGNLAGYELAVLLVLGLVLIGVEVFLFPGAVIPGAVGAALVLVALGLAMVDRVDLEWKWNDLPGADSWAAIFRQSFFMLSLGLVGALLAVLSGMRFIPHTRFGNRLILEETVPSGASIELSEIEAKKDSYVGLSGMTTTDLLPSGKGKFDGKYFDIVADGEFIKKGEIIEIVQHEGSRIVVSRK
;
A
#
# COMPACT_ATOMS: atom_id res chain seq x y z
N MET A 1 -20.40 16.93 29.83
CA MET A 1 -19.25 17.09 28.90
C MET A 1 -17.88 17.10 29.60
N GLY A 2 -17.76 16.73 30.89
CA GLY A 2 -16.50 16.87 31.64
C GLY A 2 -15.70 15.59 31.92
N SER A 3 -16.04 14.43 31.34
CA SER A 3 -15.41 13.14 31.73
C SER A 3 -14.82 12.32 30.56
N LEU A 4 -14.88 12.83 29.33
CA LEU A 4 -14.35 12.13 28.14
C LEU A 4 -12.97 12.66 27.70
N VAL A 5 -12.66 13.93 27.99
CA VAL A 5 -11.37 14.57 27.67
C VAL A 5 -10.19 13.95 28.46
N PRO A 6 -10.32 13.58 29.75
CA PRO A 6 -9.19 12.99 30.50
C PRO A 6 -8.82 11.58 30.01
N LYS A 7 -9.79 10.80 29.54
CA LYS A 7 -9.56 9.42 29.07
C LYS A 7 -8.85 9.36 27.72
N PHE A 8 -9.09 10.35 26.84
CA PHE A 8 -8.38 10.47 25.58
C PHE A 8 -6.90 10.82 25.80
N TRP A 9 -6.61 11.74 26.72
CA TRP A 9 -5.22 12.08 27.11
C TRP A 9 -4.50 10.96 27.87
N LEU A 10 -5.22 10.13 28.64
CA LEU A 10 -4.66 8.91 29.24
C LEU A 10 -4.28 7.86 28.19
N ILE A 11 -5.07 7.69 27.13
CA ILE A 11 -4.76 6.76 26.03
C ILE A 11 -3.60 7.29 25.18
N VAL A 12 -3.56 8.59 24.90
CA VAL A 12 -2.45 9.24 24.19
C VAL A 12 -1.16 9.25 25.02
N GLY A 13 -1.27 9.46 26.34
CA GLY A 13 -0.16 9.35 27.29
C GLY A 13 0.36 7.93 27.46
N ALA A 14 -0.53 6.92 27.44
CA ALA A 14 -0.16 5.51 27.43
C ALA A 14 0.50 5.10 26.10
N LEU A 15 0.08 5.66 24.96
CA LEU A 15 0.79 5.49 23.69
C LEU A 15 2.17 6.17 23.70
N GLY A 16 2.28 7.36 24.29
CA GLY A 16 3.57 8.07 24.44
C GLY A 16 4.54 7.35 25.37
N ALA A 17 4.04 6.78 26.47
CA ALA A 17 4.82 5.93 27.38
C ALA A 17 5.21 4.60 26.73
N ALA A 18 4.32 3.98 25.93
CA ALA A 18 4.64 2.79 25.16
C ALA A 18 5.77 3.04 24.15
N VAL A 19 5.80 4.21 23.49
CA VAL A 19 6.88 4.61 22.56
C VAL A 19 8.19 4.92 23.31
N ALA A 20 8.13 5.50 24.51
CA ALA A 20 9.32 5.75 25.33
C ALA A 20 9.91 4.47 25.93
N VAL A 21 9.07 3.50 26.31
CA VAL A 21 9.47 2.16 26.74
C VAL A 21 10.02 1.34 25.56
N ASP A 22 9.46 1.49 24.35
CA ASP A 22 9.99 0.90 23.11
C ASP A 22 11.45 1.35 22.84
N GLN A 23 11.79 2.60 23.18
CA GLN A 23 13.16 3.12 23.06
C GLN A 23 14.11 2.68 24.17
N MET A 24 13.62 2.44 25.40
CA MET A 24 14.44 2.00 26.54
C MET A 24 14.66 0.47 26.55
N VAL A 25 13.63 -0.33 26.26
CA VAL A 25 13.72 -1.80 26.17
C VAL A 25 14.55 -2.22 24.96
N ALA A 26 14.47 -1.49 23.85
CA ALA A 26 15.34 -1.72 22.71
C ALA A 26 16.84 -1.50 23.05
N GLN A 27 17.19 -0.60 23.97
CA GLN A 27 18.60 -0.32 24.28
C GLN A 27 19.30 -1.44 25.05
N ASP A 28 18.61 -2.14 25.95
CA ASP A 28 19.25 -3.15 26.81
C ASP A 28 19.54 -4.47 26.07
N GLU A 29 18.72 -4.89 25.10
CA GLU A 29 18.98 -6.09 24.27
C GLU A 29 19.71 -5.85 22.95
N ILE A 30 19.78 -4.60 22.43
CA ILE A 30 20.72 -4.25 21.34
C ILE A 30 22.17 -4.59 21.75
N SER A 31 22.45 -4.67 23.05
CA SER A 31 23.76 -5.03 23.58
C SER A 31 24.13 -6.51 23.42
N ASP A 32 23.16 -7.44 23.34
CA ASP A 32 23.45 -8.89 23.37
C ASP A 32 23.91 -9.45 22.01
N TRP A 33 23.57 -8.77 20.90
CA TRP A 33 23.94 -9.20 19.55
C TRP A 33 25.33 -8.70 19.12
N LYS A 34 25.88 -7.74 19.85
CA LYS A 34 27.09 -7.02 19.47
C LYS A 34 28.29 -7.95 19.33
N GLY A 35 28.91 -7.94 18.15
CA GLY A 35 30.11 -8.71 17.87
C GLY A 35 29.92 -10.23 17.80
N LYS A 36 28.67 -10.73 17.81
CA LYS A 36 28.34 -12.14 17.56
C LYS A 36 27.92 -12.34 16.10
N PRO A 37 28.11 -13.55 15.52
CA PRO A 37 27.50 -13.88 14.23
C PRO A 37 25.98 -14.01 14.37
N LEU A 38 25.25 -13.51 13.39
CA LEU A 38 23.80 -13.65 13.29
C LEU A 38 23.46 -14.57 12.13
N ILE A 39 22.76 -15.66 12.40
CA ILE A 39 22.22 -16.59 11.41
C ILE A 39 20.76 -16.19 11.16
N ILE A 40 20.43 -15.91 9.91
CA ILE A 40 19.07 -15.60 9.46
C ILE A 40 18.62 -16.72 8.52
N SER A 41 17.72 -17.58 9.00
CA SER A 41 17.09 -18.59 8.15
C SER A 41 16.00 -17.96 7.29
N LEU A 42 16.07 -18.20 5.99
CA LEU A 42 15.14 -17.70 4.98
C LEU A 42 14.62 -18.85 4.13
N GLN A 43 13.29 -18.92 4.02
CA GLN A 43 12.59 -19.88 3.18
C GLN A 43 11.71 -19.16 2.15
N ASP A 44 11.20 -19.88 1.14
CA ASP A 44 10.32 -19.37 0.05
C ASP A 44 9.30 -18.34 0.55
N ASP A 45 8.69 -18.69 1.67
CA ASP A 45 7.58 -18.01 2.26
C ASP A 45 8.03 -16.67 2.92
N ASP A 46 9.24 -16.58 3.47
CA ASP A 46 9.72 -15.43 4.23
C ASP A 46 9.94 -14.16 3.40
N LEU A 47 9.92 -14.31 2.07
CA LEU A 47 10.11 -13.24 1.09
C LEU A 47 8.92 -13.12 0.14
N GLY A 48 7.83 -13.85 0.40
CA GLY A 48 6.69 -13.98 -0.52
C GLY A 48 5.60 -12.90 -0.39
N ASP A 49 5.71 -11.95 0.54
CA ASP A 49 4.75 -10.83 0.65
C ASP A 49 5.38 -9.54 1.21
N SER A 50 4.76 -8.40 0.92
CA SER A 50 5.25 -7.07 1.34
C SER A 50 5.34 -6.88 2.86
N LYS A 51 4.55 -7.61 3.67
CA LYS A 51 4.65 -7.55 5.13
C LYS A 51 5.91 -8.26 5.60
N ARG A 52 6.19 -9.44 5.09
CA ARG A 52 7.38 -10.23 5.43
C ARG A 52 8.66 -9.55 4.94
N LEU A 53 8.64 -8.96 3.75
CA LEU A 53 9.76 -8.14 3.26
C LEU A 53 10.07 -6.94 4.18
N ARG A 54 9.05 -6.27 4.73
CA ARG A 54 9.24 -5.22 5.75
C ARG A 54 9.81 -5.78 7.06
N GLU A 55 9.37 -6.96 7.50
CA GLU A 55 9.88 -7.61 8.70
C GLU A 55 11.35 -8.02 8.54
N PHE A 56 11.70 -8.61 7.40
CA PHE A 56 13.08 -8.91 7.02
C PHE A 56 13.94 -7.65 7.00
N GLY A 57 13.45 -6.58 6.37
CA GLY A 57 14.13 -5.29 6.36
C GLY A 57 14.43 -4.73 7.77
N ARG A 58 13.46 -4.79 8.69
CA ARG A 58 13.66 -4.37 10.09
C ARG A 58 14.67 -5.26 10.83
N LEU A 59 14.69 -6.55 10.54
CA LEU A 59 15.67 -7.47 11.09
C LEU A 59 17.10 -7.08 10.66
N LEU A 60 17.29 -6.76 9.37
CA LEU A 60 18.56 -6.26 8.85
C LEU A 60 19.00 -4.95 9.53
N ASP A 61 18.09 -3.99 9.69
CA ASP A 61 18.38 -2.73 10.41
C ASP A 61 18.85 -2.99 11.85
N ARG A 62 18.16 -3.90 12.55
CA ARG A 62 18.52 -4.25 13.91
C ARG A 62 19.91 -4.88 13.96
N ALA A 63 20.22 -5.76 13.02
CA ALA A 63 21.53 -6.41 12.92
C ALA A 63 22.67 -5.39 12.73
N GLU A 64 22.52 -4.44 11.81
CA GLU A 64 23.51 -3.37 11.58
C GLU A 64 23.64 -2.45 12.80
N LYS A 65 22.52 -2.02 13.38
CA LYS A 65 22.51 -1.15 14.55
C LYS A 65 23.15 -1.82 15.77
N ALA A 66 22.93 -3.12 15.94
CA ALA A 66 23.55 -3.92 16.99
C ALA A 66 25.04 -4.20 16.75
N LYS A 67 25.55 -3.96 15.53
CA LYS A 67 26.94 -4.21 15.14
C LYS A 67 27.31 -5.68 15.34
N VAL A 68 26.49 -6.57 14.78
CA VAL A 68 26.84 -8.00 14.68
C VAL A 68 28.15 -8.17 13.90
N SER A 69 28.90 -9.24 14.15
CA SER A 69 30.21 -9.43 13.51
C SER A 69 30.11 -9.88 12.05
N MET A 70 29.03 -10.60 11.71
CA MET A 70 28.73 -11.15 10.39
C MET A 70 27.26 -11.59 10.37
N ILE A 71 26.62 -11.50 9.20
CA ILE A 71 25.30 -12.08 8.96
C ILE A 71 25.48 -13.30 8.05
N ILE A 72 24.92 -14.44 8.46
CA ILE A 72 24.90 -15.69 7.69
C ILE A 72 23.45 -15.95 7.29
N PHE A 73 23.15 -15.88 5.99
CA PHE A 73 21.86 -16.27 5.45
C PHE A 73 21.84 -17.78 5.22
N ASP A 74 20.97 -18.47 5.93
CA ASP A 74 20.70 -19.90 5.74
C ASP A 74 19.50 -20.02 4.78
N LEU A 75 19.78 -20.41 3.53
CA LEU A 75 18.87 -20.28 2.40
C LEU A 75 18.28 -21.63 1.97
N ASP A 76 16.96 -21.78 2.08
CA ASP A 76 16.24 -22.96 1.62
C ASP A 76 15.05 -22.52 0.75
N PHE A 77 15.32 -22.39 -0.56
CA PHE A 77 14.38 -21.89 -1.57
C PHE A 77 14.24 -22.88 -2.71
N ASP A 78 13.06 -23.49 -2.80
CA ASP A 78 12.73 -24.49 -3.81
C ASP A 78 11.85 -23.93 -4.94
N ARG A 79 11.45 -22.65 -4.84
CA ARG A 79 10.52 -22.05 -5.81
C ARG A 79 11.07 -20.76 -6.43
N PRO A 80 10.83 -20.54 -7.73
CA PRO A 80 10.94 -19.20 -8.29
C PRO A 80 9.88 -18.30 -7.62
N ALA A 81 10.24 -17.05 -7.31
CA ALA A 81 9.26 -16.06 -6.86
C ALA A 81 8.96 -15.07 -7.98
N TYR A 82 7.74 -14.56 -7.92
CA TYR A 82 7.11 -13.81 -9.01
C TYR A 82 6.89 -12.32 -8.65
N ASP A 83 7.50 -11.83 -7.57
CA ASP A 83 7.22 -10.47 -7.07
C ASP A 83 8.39 -9.51 -7.30
N LEU A 84 8.07 -8.33 -7.86
CA LEU A 84 8.99 -7.21 -8.04
C LEU A 84 9.36 -6.56 -6.71
N ASP A 85 8.49 -6.65 -5.69
CA ASP A 85 8.74 -6.08 -4.35
C ASP A 85 9.94 -6.74 -3.65
N PHE A 86 10.24 -7.99 -3.98
CA PHE A 86 11.38 -8.73 -3.45
C PHE A 86 12.73 -8.07 -3.79
N GLN A 87 12.81 -7.36 -4.92
CA GLN A 87 14.07 -6.77 -5.40
C GLN A 87 14.68 -5.79 -4.39
N ASN A 88 13.84 -4.98 -3.73
CA ASN A 88 14.28 -4.02 -2.70
C ASN A 88 14.96 -4.71 -1.51
N ALA A 89 14.52 -5.93 -1.15
CA ALA A 89 15.11 -6.68 -0.05
C ALA A 89 16.51 -7.21 -0.41
N VAL A 90 16.73 -7.62 -1.65
CA VAL A 90 18.04 -8.10 -2.11
C VAL A 90 19.07 -6.98 -2.17
N GLU A 91 18.67 -5.81 -2.68
CA GLU A 91 19.54 -4.64 -2.68
C GLU A 91 19.97 -4.27 -1.27
N ARG A 92 19.03 -4.34 -0.33
CA ARG A 92 19.32 -4.07 1.06
C ARG A 92 20.37 -5.03 1.61
N VAL A 93 20.30 -6.32 1.26
CA VAL A 93 21.32 -7.31 1.62
C VAL A 93 22.68 -6.92 1.03
N ALA A 94 22.72 -6.51 -0.24
CA ALA A 94 23.97 -6.11 -0.88
C ALA A 94 24.57 -4.83 -0.27
N ALA A 95 23.72 -3.90 0.17
CA ALA A 95 24.10 -2.62 0.75
C ALA A 95 24.53 -2.69 2.23
N LEU A 96 24.42 -3.86 2.88
CA LEU A 96 24.83 -4.04 4.28
C LEU A 96 26.32 -3.73 4.44
N ALA A 97 26.65 -2.91 5.45
CA ALA A 97 28.03 -2.63 5.82
C ALA A 97 28.67 -3.78 6.62
N VAL A 98 27.83 -4.65 7.19
CA VAL A 98 28.25 -5.86 7.89
C VAL A 98 28.58 -6.96 6.88
N PRO A 99 29.68 -7.72 7.06
CA PRO A 99 30.00 -8.84 6.18
C PRO A 99 28.86 -9.87 6.11
N THR A 100 28.55 -10.34 4.91
CA THR A 100 27.44 -11.26 4.64
C THR A 100 27.93 -12.56 4.00
N VAL A 101 27.36 -13.69 4.43
CA VAL A 101 27.65 -15.01 3.86
C VAL A 101 26.35 -15.74 3.64
N SER A 102 26.20 -16.39 2.49
CA SER A 102 25.08 -17.28 2.23
C SER A 102 25.51 -18.74 2.35
N TYR A 103 24.73 -19.51 3.08
CA TYR A 103 24.84 -20.97 3.17
C TYR A 103 23.61 -21.60 2.51
N VAL A 104 23.84 -22.51 1.57
CA VAL A 104 22.77 -23.22 0.85
C VAL A 104 22.80 -24.70 1.27
N PRO A 105 21.97 -25.12 2.24
CA PRO A 105 21.86 -26.53 2.65
C PRO A 105 21.32 -27.46 1.57
N SER A 106 20.37 -26.99 0.76
CA SER A 106 19.57 -27.79 -0.19
C SER A 106 19.42 -27.06 -1.52
N SER A 107 18.82 -25.88 -1.49
CA SER A 107 18.44 -25.16 -2.70
C SER A 107 18.39 -23.66 -2.45
N ALA A 108 18.85 -22.90 -3.42
CA ALA A 108 18.70 -21.46 -3.48
C ALA A 108 18.23 -21.10 -4.89
N ILE A 109 16.95 -21.35 -5.16
CA ILE A 109 16.28 -21.03 -6.42
C ILE A 109 15.56 -19.68 -6.33
N GLY A 110 15.40 -18.97 -7.46
CA GLY A 110 14.60 -17.75 -7.45
C GLY A 110 15.20 -16.66 -6.54
N PRO A 111 14.43 -16.17 -5.56
CA PRO A 111 14.90 -15.27 -4.51
C PRO A 111 16.16 -15.71 -3.80
N GLY A 112 16.27 -17.00 -3.49
CA GLY A 112 17.42 -17.54 -2.75
C GLY A 112 18.71 -17.30 -3.51
N ALA A 113 18.69 -17.50 -4.84
CA ALA A 113 19.86 -17.25 -5.69
C ALA A 113 20.27 -15.76 -5.67
N LEU A 114 19.29 -14.85 -5.68
CA LEU A 114 19.54 -13.40 -5.67
C LEU A 114 20.06 -12.92 -4.31
N VAL A 115 19.52 -13.43 -3.19
CA VAL A 115 20.08 -13.17 -1.85
C VAL A 115 21.52 -13.69 -1.77
N ALA A 116 21.80 -14.87 -2.32
CA ALA A 116 23.16 -15.42 -2.38
C ALA A 116 24.11 -14.54 -3.20
N LEU A 117 23.69 -14.06 -4.37
CA LEU A 117 24.45 -13.08 -5.17
C LEU A 117 24.65 -11.76 -4.43
N GLY A 118 23.72 -11.37 -3.56
CA GLY A 118 23.84 -10.21 -2.68
C GLY A 118 24.77 -10.41 -1.48
N SER A 119 25.35 -11.60 -1.27
CA SER A 119 26.27 -11.87 -0.16
C SER A 119 27.74 -11.79 -0.57
N ASP A 120 28.65 -11.46 0.37
CA ASP A 120 30.10 -11.39 0.08
C ASP A 120 30.73 -12.76 -0.21
N SER A 121 30.14 -13.85 0.28
CA SER A 121 30.61 -15.22 0.04
C SER A 121 29.47 -16.22 0.08
N ILE A 122 29.58 -17.28 -0.72
CA ILE A 122 28.57 -18.33 -0.83
C ILE A 122 29.20 -19.68 -0.50
N TYR A 123 28.56 -20.45 0.39
CA TYR A 123 28.87 -21.83 0.70
C TYR A 123 27.67 -22.71 0.39
N MET A 124 27.94 -23.92 -0.09
CA MET A 124 26.90 -24.87 -0.48
C MET A 124 27.16 -26.22 0.19
N SER A 125 26.09 -26.93 0.55
CA SER A 125 26.18 -28.36 0.86
C SER A 125 26.49 -29.15 -0.41
N VAL A 126 27.06 -30.35 -0.30
CA VAL A 126 27.49 -31.18 -1.44
C VAL A 126 26.34 -31.44 -2.42
N SER A 127 25.12 -31.64 -1.93
CA SER A 127 23.94 -31.92 -2.75
C SER A 127 23.15 -30.68 -3.15
N ALA A 128 23.65 -29.48 -2.82
CA ALA A 128 22.87 -28.27 -2.99
C ALA A 128 22.89 -27.74 -4.43
N ILE A 129 21.83 -27.02 -4.80
CA ILE A 129 21.69 -26.33 -6.07
C ILE A 129 21.42 -24.84 -5.88
N ILE A 130 21.81 -24.01 -6.85
CA ILE A 130 21.60 -22.56 -6.83
C ILE A 130 21.39 -22.03 -8.25
N GLY A 131 20.46 -21.10 -8.45
CA GLY A 131 20.21 -20.47 -9.75
C GLY A 131 18.73 -20.33 -10.06
N SER A 132 18.34 -20.45 -11.34
CA SER A 132 16.93 -20.39 -11.78
C SER A 132 16.12 -19.24 -11.17
N ALA A 133 16.58 -18.02 -11.41
CA ALA A 133 15.98 -16.79 -10.91
C ALA A 133 15.20 -15.99 -11.95
N ALA A 134 15.07 -16.49 -13.19
CA ALA A 134 14.30 -15.83 -14.24
C ALA A 134 12.78 -15.86 -14.00
N ILE A 135 12.05 -14.97 -14.67
CA ILE A 135 10.58 -14.88 -14.58
C ILE A 135 9.95 -15.99 -15.44
N GLU A 136 9.18 -16.89 -14.82
CA GLU A 136 8.68 -18.12 -15.45
C GLU A 136 7.60 -17.90 -16.55
N SER A 137 7.08 -16.67 -16.72
CA SER A 137 6.12 -16.35 -17.78
C SER A 137 6.70 -16.43 -19.20
N MET A 138 8.00 -16.73 -19.33
CA MET A 138 8.72 -16.85 -20.60
C MET A 138 8.67 -18.28 -21.21
N ALA A 139 7.91 -19.21 -20.61
CA ALA A 139 7.93 -20.63 -20.98
C ALA A 139 6.61 -21.21 -21.53
N ALA A 140 5.62 -20.39 -21.91
CA ALA A 140 4.36 -20.91 -22.49
C ALA A 140 3.83 -20.08 -23.67
N ASP A 141 3.75 -20.75 -24.82
CA ASP A 141 3.15 -20.38 -26.12
C ASP A 141 3.87 -19.35 -27.00
N ASP A 142 4.59 -19.90 -27.99
CA ASP A 142 5.24 -19.32 -29.19
C ASP A 142 4.28 -18.48 -30.09
N ASP A 143 3.01 -18.32 -29.71
CA ASP A 143 1.96 -17.60 -30.46
C ASP A 143 1.34 -16.42 -29.69
N SER A 144 1.71 -16.19 -28.43
CA SER A 144 1.28 -14.98 -27.70
C SER A 144 2.39 -13.92 -27.71
N LYS A 145 2.11 -12.74 -28.29
CA LYS A 145 3.02 -11.58 -28.18
C LYS A 145 3.28 -11.35 -26.68
N GLU A 146 4.49 -11.63 -26.22
CA GLU A 146 4.89 -11.38 -24.83
C GLU A 146 4.61 -9.92 -24.45
N SER A 147 3.99 -9.70 -23.29
CA SER A 147 3.60 -8.35 -22.86
C SER A 147 4.82 -7.47 -22.58
N GLN A 148 4.71 -6.17 -22.86
CA GLN A 148 5.74 -5.17 -22.54
C GLN A 148 6.16 -5.21 -21.06
N GLN A 149 5.22 -5.54 -20.17
CA GLN A 149 5.48 -5.69 -18.73
C GLN A 149 6.52 -6.78 -18.42
N VAL A 150 6.47 -7.92 -19.12
CA VAL A 150 7.41 -9.04 -18.91
C VAL A 150 8.81 -8.62 -19.36
N PHE A 151 8.96 -8.00 -20.53
CA PHE A 151 10.25 -7.49 -20.99
C PHE A 151 10.86 -6.46 -20.04
N GLN A 152 10.02 -5.56 -19.53
CA GLN A 152 10.45 -4.53 -18.60
C GLN A 152 10.95 -5.14 -17.28
N ALA A 153 10.17 -6.05 -16.68
CA ALA A 153 10.54 -6.76 -15.46
C ALA A 153 11.82 -7.60 -15.64
N GLN A 154 11.94 -8.28 -16.78
CA GLN A 154 13.11 -9.08 -17.12
C GLN A 154 14.37 -8.22 -17.28
N SER A 155 14.26 -7.06 -17.92
CA SER A 155 15.39 -6.13 -18.05
C SER A 155 15.86 -5.57 -16.70
N ILE A 156 14.92 -5.22 -15.82
CA ILE A 156 15.23 -4.79 -14.43
C ILE A 156 16.00 -5.90 -13.71
N LEU A 157 15.50 -7.12 -13.80
CA LEU A 157 16.08 -8.29 -13.13
C LEU A 157 17.50 -8.59 -13.60
N LYS A 158 17.77 -8.52 -14.91
CA LYS A 158 19.12 -8.65 -15.48
C LYS A 158 20.07 -7.59 -14.94
N ALA A 159 19.68 -6.32 -15.05
CA ALA A 159 20.50 -5.22 -14.55
C ALA A 159 20.79 -5.38 -13.05
N ARG A 160 19.80 -5.82 -12.27
CA ARG A 160 19.96 -6.11 -10.83
C ARG A 160 20.96 -7.23 -10.58
N ALA A 161 20.84 -8.36 -11.27
CA ALA A 161 21.76 -9.48 -11.11
C ALA A 161 23.21 -9.06 -11.38
N ARG A 162 23.45 -8.29 -12.46
CA ARG A 162 24.76 -7.68 -12.74
C ARG A 162 25.23 -6.75 -11.63
N SER A 163 24.33 -5.93 -11.10
CA SER A 163 24.58 -4.96 -10.04
C SER A 163 25.07 -5.64 -8.76
N LEU A 164 24.35 -6.68 -8.32
CA LEU A 164 24.68 -7.49 -7.14
C LEU A 164 26.03 -8.19 -7.33
N ALA A 165 26.21 -8.83 -8.48
CA ALA A 165 27.44 -9.53 -8.79
C ALA A 165 28.64 -8.59 -8.78
N THR A 166 28.50 -7.39 -9.34
CA THR A 166 29.59 -6.42 -9.36
C THR A 166 29.92 -5.87 -7.97
N GLU A 167 28.91 -5.50 -7.19
CA GLU A 167 29.09 -4.99 -5.83
C GLU A 167 29.76 -6.02 -4.91
N LYS A 168 29.40 -7.30 -5.05
CA LYS A 168 29.93 -8.40 -4.22
C LYS A 168 31.12 -9.13 -4.81
N GLY A 169 31.54 -8.77 -6.02
CA GLY A 169 32.69 -9.36 -6.69
C GLY A 169 32.46 -10.77 -7.25
N HIS A 170 31.20 -11.15 -7.48
CA HIS A 170 30.84 -12.37 -8.20
C HIS A 170 31.00 -12.19 -9.71
N ARG A 171 30.93 -13.31 -10.43
CA ARG A 171 30.96 -13.33 -11.89
C ARG A 171 29.64 -12.80 -12.46
N ILE A 172 29.74 -11.74 -13.27
CA ILE A 172 28.59 -11.07 -13.88
C ILE A 172 27.86 -12.02 -14.85
N ASP A 173 28.61 -12.76 -15.67
CA ASP A 173 28.06 -13.71 -16.65
C ASP A 173 27.25 -14.83 -15.99
N VAL A 174 27.70 -15.33 -14.83
CA VAL A 174 26.98 -16.33 -14.04
C VAL A 174 25.70 -15.75 -13.44
N ALA A 175 25.75 -14.51 -12.92
CA ALA A 175 24.59 -13.85 -12.35
C ALA A 175 23.53 -13.55 -13.41
N GLU A 176 23.92 -13.12 -14.62
CA GLU A 176 23.00 -12.96 -15.74
C GLU A 176 22.39 -14.29 -16.17
N ALA A 177 23.17 -15.37 -16.25
CA ALA A 177 22.64 -16.68 -16.62
C ALA A 177 21.64 -17.25 -15.62
N PHE A 178 21.61 -16.78 -14.37
CA PHE A 178 20.57 -17.13 -13.42
C PHE A 178 19.22 -16.53 -13.78
N VAL A 179 19.20 -15.39 -14.47
CA VAL A 179 17.98 -14.63 -14.76
C VAL A 179 17.67 -14.55 -16.24
N ASP A 180 18.57 -14.95 -17.14
CA ASP A 180 18.43 -14.87 -18.59
C ASP A 180 18.67 -16.22 -19.28
N HIS A 181 17.69 -16.67 -20.06
CA HIS A 181 17.78 -17.92 -20.83
C HIS A 181 18.70 -17.81 -22.05
N ASN A 182 19.06 -16.59 -22.48
CA ASN A 182 19.91 -16.39 -23.66
C ASN A 182 21.41 -16.32 -23.34
N GLN A 183 21.76 -16.35 -22.05
CA GLN A 183 23.15 -16.19 -21.64
C GLN A 183 23.93 -17.48 -21.87
N LYS A 184 25.09 -17.38 -22.54
CA LYS A 184 26.00 -18.50 -22.78
C LYS A 184 27.23 -18.37 -21.90
N ILE A 185 27.63 -19.46 -21.27
CA ILE A 185 28.88 -19.52 -20.50
C ILE A 185 29.68 -20.74 -20.96
N ASP A 186 30.83 -20.47 -21.56
CA ASP A 186 31.81 -21.49 -21.92
C ASP A 186 32.92 -21.57 -20.86
N ALA A 187 33.30 -22.80 -20.49
CA ALA A 187 34.40 -23.04 -19.57
C ALA A 187 35.42 -24.03 -20.18
N PRO A 188 36.66 -24.10 -19.64
CA PRO A 188 37.69 -24.99 -20.17
C PRO A 188 37.32 -26.49 -20.18
N TRP A 189 36.34 -26.89 -19.37
CA TRP A 189 35.86 -28.26 -19.24
C TRP A 189 34.53 -28.53 -19.94
N GLY A 190 34.01 -27.56 -20.70
CA GLY A 190 32.75 -27.68 -21.43
C GLY A 190 31.88 -26.44 -21.26
N ARG A 191 30.78 -26.43 -22.01
CA ARG A 191 29.75 -25.39 -21.88
C ARG A 191 28.93 -25.62 -20.61
N ILE A 192 28.68 -24.54 -19.88
CA ILE A 192 27.95 -24.54 -18.59
C ILE A 192 26.46 -24.29 -18.81
N THR A 193 26.10 -23.41 -19.75
CA THR A 193 24.70 -23.11 -20.12
C THR A 193 24.57 -22.88 -21.63
N GLU A 194 23.49 -23.41 -22.20
CA GLU A 194 23.11 -23.26 -23.61
C GLU A 194 22.00 -22.20 -23.77
N GLU A 195 21.83 -21.71 -25.01
CA GLU A 195 20.72 -20.79 -25.34
C GLU A 195 19.37 -21.49 -25.13
N GLY A 196 18.46 -20.82 -24.42
CA GLY A 196 17.16 -21.35 -24.01
C GLY A 196 17.15 -22.02 -22.64
N GLU A 197 18.28 -22.11 -21.94
CA GLU A 197 18.36 -22.70 -20.59
C GLU A 197 18.64 -21.64 -19.53
N ILE A 198 17.90 -21.68 -18.43
CA ILE A 198 18.21 -20.86 -17.25
C ILE A 198 19.21 -21.63 -16.39
N LEU A 199 20.32 -21.01 -16.04
CA LEU A 199 21.41 -21.68 -15.33
C LEU A 199 20.99 -22.08 -13.91
N THR A 200 21.26 -23.34 -13.58
CA THR A 200 21.26 -23.87 -12.22
C THR A 200 22.59 -24.59 -12.01
N LEU A 201 23.30 -24.25 -10.94
CA LEU A 201 24.58 -24.84 -10.59
C LEU A 201 24.43 -25.82 -9.45
N THR A 202 25.08 -26.97 -9.57
CA THR A 202 25.39 -27.84 -8.42
C THR A 202 26.54 -27.25 -7.61
N ALA A 203 26.69 -27.66 -6.34
CA ALA A 203 27.80 -27.24 -5.48
C ALA A 203 29.18 -27.52 -6.12
N ASP A 204 29.35 -28.68 -6.76
CA ASP A 204 30.58 -29.06 -7.45
C ASP A 204 30.91 -28.15 -8.64
N GLU A 205 29.89 -27.65 -9.35
CA GLU A 205 30.09 -26.70 -10.45
C GLU A 205 30.37 -25.30 -9.92
N ALA A 206 29.64 -24.86 -8.91
CA ALA A 206 29.76 -23.53 -8.32
C ALA A 206 31.16 -23.23 -7.76
N VAL A 207 31.88 -24.23 -7.24
CA VAL A 207 33.24 -24.05 -6.70
C VAL A 207 34.36 -24.22 -7.72
N LYS A 208 34.08 -24.72 -8.93
CA LYS A 208 35.08 -24.85 -9.99
C LYS A 208 35.63 -23.48 -10.37
N LYS A 209 36.90 -23.43 -10.75
CA LYS A 209 37.59 -22.16 -11.00
C LYS A 209 37.83 -21.90 -12.47
N ILE A 210 37.37 -20.76 -12.96
CA ILE A 210 37.72 -20.21 -14.27
C ILE A 210 38.64 -19.02 -14.01
N GLU A 211 39.83 -19.03 -14.62
CA GLU A 211 40.84 -17.99 -14.42
C GLU A 211 41.24 -17.75 -12.95
N GLY A 212 41.19 -18.82 -12.15
CA GLY A 212 41.59 -18.79 -10.73
C GLY A 212 40.53 -18.27 -9.75
N LYS A 213 39.40 -17.75 -10.24
CA LYS A 213 38.23 -17.39 -9.42
C LYS A 213 37.18 -18.51 -9.45
N PRO A 214 36.48 -18.80 -8.34
CA PRO A 214 35.36 -19.72 -8.36
C PRO A 214 34.28 -19.23 -9.33
N LEU A 215 33.50 -20.16 -9.87
CA LEU A 215 32.37 -19.86 -10.74
C LEU A 215 31.33 -19.04 -9.97
N LEU A 216 31.04 -19.43 -8.72
CA LEU A 216 30.14 -18.71 -7.83
C LEU A 216 30.49 -18.94 -6.34
N ALA A 217 30.54 -20.20 -5.90
CA ALA A 217 30.69 -20.53 -4.49
C ALA A 217 32.15 -20.55 -4.03
N LYS A 218 32.41 -19.99 -2.85
CA LYS A 218 33.74 -19.96 -2.22
C LYS A 218 34.19 -21.34 -1.76
N GLY A 219 33.25 -22.20 -1.36
CA GLY A 219 33.54 -23.56 -0.95
C GLY A 219 32.29 -24.39 -0.65
N ILE A 220 32.53 -25.67 -0.36
CA ILE A 220 31.51 -26.62 0.10
C ILE A 220 31.62 -26.75 1.62
N ALA A 221 30.48 -26.77 2.32
CA ALA A 221 30.39 -26.93 3.76
C ALA A 221 29.17 -27.80 4.10
N GLU A 222 29.29 -28.70 5.08
CA GLU A 222 28.21 -29.60 5.51
C GLU A 222 27.28 -28.96 6.55
N SER A 223 27.68 -27.82 7.12
CA SER A 223 26.91 -27.09 8.13
C SER A 223 27.35 -25.64 8.28
N ILE A 224 26.48 -24.81 8.86
CA ILE A 224 26.81 -23.43 9.22
C ILE A 224 28.02 -23.36 10.18
N GLY A 225 28.18 -24.36 11.05
CA GLY A 225 29.35 -24.45 11.93
C GLY A 225 30.68 -24.59 11.16
N GLU A 226 30.68 -25.21 9.98
CA GLU A 226 31.84 -25.22 9.08
C GLU A 226 32.05 -23.87 8.40
N VAL A 227 30.98 -23.20 7.98
CA VAL A 227 31.03 -21.85 7.40
C VAL A 227 31.65 -20.86 8.39
N ILE A 228 31.17 -20.84 9.66
CA ILE A 228 31.71 -19.98 10.73
C ILE A 228 33.22 -20.23 10.93
N ARG A 229 33.66 -21.49 10.89
CA ARG A 229 35.09 -21.85 11.00
C ARG A 229 35.89 -21.40 9.79
N ALA A 230 35.34 -21.56 8.58
CA ALA A 230 35.99 -21.16 7.34
C ALA A 230 36.17 -19.63 7.26
N GLU A 231 35.17 -18.87 7.69
CA GLU A 231 35.17 -17.40 7.75
C GLU A 231 35.90 -16.84 8.98
N LYS A 232 36.34 -17.72 9.90
CA LYS A 232 37.09 -17.37 11.12
C LYS A 232 36.34 -16.39 12.02
N VAL A 233 35.02 -16.47 12.04
CA VAL A 233 34.17 -15.64 12.89
C VAL A 233 34.22 -16.16 14.33
N ARG A 234 34.24 -15.25 15.31
CA ARG A 234 34.27 -15.57 16.74
C ARG A 234 32.97 -15.12 17.39
N GLY A 235 32.55 -15.83 18.43
CA GLY A 235 31.30 -15.56 19.16
C GLY A 235 30.32 -16.71 19.02
N GLU A 236 29.43 -16.83 20.01
CA GLU A 236 28.30 -17.76 19.93
C GLU A 236 27.27 -17.20 18.95
N PRO A 237 26.84 -17.97 17.94
CA PRO A 237 25.90 -17.48 16.95
C PRO A 237 24.53 -17.25 17.56
N ILE A 238 23.84 -16.22 17.06
CA ILE A 238 22.43 -15.98 17.32
C ILE A 238 21.65 -16.47 16.11
N GLU A 239 20.64 -17.30 16.32
CA GLU A 239 19.79 -17.82 15.25
C GLU A 239 18.42 -17.14 15.30
N THR A 240 17.93 -16.71 14.15
CA THR A 240 16.59 -16.12 14.01
C THR A 240 16.07 -16.26 12.59
N SER A 241 14.80 -15.88 12.39
CA SER A 241 14.15 -15.75 11.09
C SER A 241 13.30 -14.47 11.09
N PRO A 242 12.88 -13.94 9.94
CA PRO A 242 11.96 -12.81 9.90
C PRO A 242 10.69 -13.04 10.75
N ARG A 243 10.18 -14.27 10.74
CA ARG A 243 9.02 -14.69 11.54
C ARG A 243 9.29 -14.68 13.04
N ASP A 244 10.40 -15.29 13.45
CA ASP A 244 10.77 -15.38 14.86
C ASP A 244 11.06 -14.00 15.44
N PHE A 245 11.69 -13.15 14.63
CA PHE A 245 11.95 -11.75 14.96
C PHE A 245 10.64 -10.96 15.14
N ALA A 246 9.70 -11.08 14.20
CA ALA A 246 8.38 -10.45 14.33
C ALA A 246 7.59 -10.95 15.54
N ALA A 247 7.69 -12.26 15.84
CA ALA A 247 7.07 -12.85 17.02
C ALA A 247 7.72 -12.36 18.33
N ALA A 248 9.05 -12.21 18.36
CA ALA A 248 9.77 -11.66 19.50
C ALA A 248 9.37 -10.20 19.78
N LEU A 249 9.34 -9.35 18.75
CA LEU A 249 8.87 -7.96 18.85
C LEU A 249 7.45 -7.87 19.40
N ASN A 250 6.54 -8.77 18.97
CA ASN A 250 5.18 -8.79 19.49
C ASN A 250 5.11 -9.22 20.97
N ARG A 251 5.94 -10.17 21.40
CA ARG A 251 6.03 -10.59 22.82
C ARG A 251 6.63 -9.49 23.70
N GLU A 252 7.67 -8.81 23.24
CA GLU A 252 8.26 -7.64 23.90
C GLU A 252 7.22 -6.53 24.06
N ARG A 253 6.44 -6.24 23.01
CA ARG A 253 5.37 -5.25 23.07
C ARG A 253 4.28 -5.61 24.09
N LEU A 254 3.93 -6.88 24.22
CA LEU A 254 2.92 -7.34 25.17
C LEU A 254 3.43 -7.32 26.62
N SER A 255 4.68 -7.71 26.86
CA SER A 255 5.30 -7.67 28.19
C SER A 255 5.60 -6.25 28.68
N GLY A 256 6.02 -5.35 27.79
CA GLY A 256 6.18 -3.92 28.11
C GLY A 256 4.85 -3.23 28.44
N VAL A 257 3.73 -3.73 27.93
CA VAL A 257 2.38 -3.26 28.30
C VAL A 257 1.99 -3.75 29.70
N GLU A 258 2.31 -4.99 30.07
CA GLU A 258 2.10 -5.52 31.43
C GLU A 258 2.95 -4.80 32.49
N GLU A 259 4.21 -4.47 32.17
CA GLU A 259 5.06 -3.66 33.06
C GLU A 259 4.56 -2.22 33.18
N ALA A 260 4.11 -1.60 32.08
CA ALA A 260 3.53 -0.25 32.10
C ALA A 260 2.22 -0.17 32.90
N GLU A 261 1.38 -1.22 32.89
CA GLU A 261 0.18 -1.34 33.74
C GLU A 261 0.54 -1.48 35.23
N SER A 262 1.69 -2.07 35.57
CA SER A 262 2.18 -2.16 36.96
C SER A 262 2.79 -0.85 37.48
N VAL A 263 3.42 -0.05 36.61
CA VAL A 263 4.09 1.21 36.97
C VAL A 263 3.12 2.40 37.01
N THR A 264 2.02 2.36 36.25
CA THR A 264 0.99 3.41 36.26
C THR A 264 0.13 3.46 37.54
N GLN A 265 0.28 2.49 38.47
CA GLN A 265 -0.28 2.60 39.83
C GLN A 265 0.64 3.33 40.83
N GLY A 266 1.85 3.77 40.44
CA GLY A 266 2.87 4.26 41.37
C GLY A 266 3.47 5.66 41.13
N ALA A 267 3.17 6.35 40.04
CA ALA A 267 3.86 7.61 39.72
C ALA A 267 2.95 8.70 39.13
N GLU A 268 2.24 9.42 39.99
CA GLU A 268 1.83 10.81 39.71
C GLU A 268 3.02 11.73 40.01
N GLY A 269 3.72 12.22 38.99
CA GLY A 269 4.75 13.25 39.21
C GLY A 269 5.66 13.51 38.01
N ASN A 270 5.38 14.61 37.31
CA ASN A 270 6.28 15.36 36.44
C ASN A 270 6.89 14.67 35.21
N ALA A 271 6.32 14.99 34.04
CA ALA A 271 7.09 15.19 32.81
C ALA A 271 6.40 16.24 31.94
N SER A 272 6.90 17.48 32.02
CA SER A 272 6.61 18.56 31.08
C SER A 272 7.63 18.51 29.94
N GLY A 273 7.18 18.11 28.76
CA GLY A 273 7.93 18.18 27.52
C GLY A 273 6.96 18.08 26.36
N GLU A 274 6.54 19.22 25.83
CA GLU A 274 5.60 19.31 24.70
C GLU A 274 6.25 18.78 23.41
N PRO A 275 5.62 17.84 22.68
CA PRO A 275 5.88 17.65 21.27
C PRO A 275 5.05 18.67 20.46
N ASP A 276 5.74 19.63 19.85
CA ASP A 276 5.16 20.63 18.95
C ASP A 276 4.49 19.93 17.75
N SER A 277 3.16 19.83 17.84
CA SER A 277 2.27 19.17 16.88
C SER A 277 1.19 20.15 16.43
N SER A 278 1.60 21.27 15.85
CA SER A 278 0.68 22.21 15.20
C SER A 278 0.42 21.80 13.74
N LEU A 279 -0.61 20.98 13.52
CA LEU A 279 -1.19 20.64 12.21
C LEU A 279 -1.69 21.86 11.39
N PHE A 280 -1.76 23.05 12.01
CA PHE A 280 -2.40 24.24 11.46
C PHE A 280 -1.52 25.49 11.49
N GLY A 281 -0.21 25.35 11.71
CA GLY A 281 0.71 26.48 11.56
C GLY A 281 0.91 26.81 10.09
N ARG A 282 0.56 28.03 9.65
CA ARG A 282 1.24 28.66 8.50
C ARG A 282 2.71 28.78 8.86
N ARG A 283 3.51 27.77 8.56
CA ARG A 283 4.95 27.97 8.47
C ARG A 283 5.16 28.90 7.29
N GLU A 284 5.81 30.04 7.51
CA GLU A 284 6.37 30.83 6.42
C GLU A 284 7.16 29.85 5.55
N GLU A 285 6.80 29.74 4.27
CA GLU A 285 7.55 28.92 3.33
C GLU A 285 9.00 29.39 3.40
N GLY A 286 9.88 28.59 4.00
CA GLY A 286 11.28 28.93 4.14
C GLY A 286 11.83 29.25 2.75
N SER A 287 12.54 30.36 2.62
CA SER A 287 13.18 30.74 1.36
C SER A 287 14.15 29.65 0.91
N TYR A 288 14.17 29.36 -0.40
CA TYR A 288 15.15 28.48 -1.04
C TYR A 288 16.42 29.20 -1.50
N ALA A 289 16.56 30.50 -1.22
CA ALA A 289 17.70 31.29 -1.67
C ALA A 289 19.04 30.71 -1.19
N GLY A 290 19.93 30.37 -2.13
CA GLY A 290 21.25 29.79 -1.87
C GLY A 290 21.21 28.41 -1.20
N LYS A 291 20.09 27.69 -1.30
CA LYS A 291 19.92 26.37 -0.70
C LYS A 291 19.94 25.26 -1.74
N ILE A 292 20.20 24.06 -1.24
CA ILE A 292 20.11 22.82 -2.00
C ILE A 292 18.75 22.20 -1.67
N VAL A 293 17.83 22.25 -2.63
CA VAL A 293 16.45 21.80 -2.42
C VAL A 293 16.34 20.33 -2.80
N VAL A 294 15.96 19.48 -1.84
CA VAL A 294 15.79 18.04 -2.08
C VAL A 294 14.32 17.71 -2.26
N VAL A 295 14.00 16.99 -3.33
CA VAL A 295 12.67 16.47 -3.63
C VAL A 295 12.70 14.95 -3.52
N ASP A 296 12.05 14.42 -2.48
CA ASP A 296 11.99 12.97 -2.23
C ASP A 296 10.97 12.31 -3.18
N ILE A 297 11.44 11.46 -4.09
CA ILE A 297 10.60 10.64 -4.99
C ILE A 297 10.71 9.18 -4.57
N GLY A 298 9.74 8.72 -3.78
CA GLY A 298 9.62 7.34 -3.34
C GLY A 298 8.67 6.51 -4.22
N GLU A 299 8.38 5.31 -3.74
CA GLU A 299 7.59 4.28 -4.43
C GLU A 299 6.25 4.78 -4.99
N ASP A 300 5.46 5.47 -4.18
CA ASP A 300 4.13 5.97 -4.58
C ASP A 300 4.15 7.40 -5.14
N SER A 301 5.31 8.08 -5.13
CA SER A 301 5.38 9.52 -5.44
C SER A 301 4.89 9.82 -6.85
N LEU A 302 5.15 8.95 -7.83
CA LEU A 302 4.74 9.16 -9.22
C LEU A 302 3.42 8.46 -9.59
N ALA A 303 2.85 7.68 -8.67
CA ALA A 303 1.63 6.89 -8.85
C ALA A 303 0.39 7.47 -8.14
N THR A 304 0.53 8.61 -7.45
CA THR A 304 -0.54 9.22 -6.62
C THR A 304 -1.34 10.33 -7.32
N GLY A 305 -1.25 10.40 -8.65
CA GLY A 305 -2.01 11.34 -9.48
C GLY A 305 -1.34 12.72 -9.63
N LYS A 306 -2.10 13.72 -10.07
CA LYS A 306 -1.59 15.05 -10.47
C LYS A 306 -0.83 15.78 -9.38
N ALA A 307 -1.32 15.67 -8.15
CA ALA A 307 -0.91 16.55 -7.07
C ALA A 307 0.59 16.46 -6.74
N SER A 308 1.17 15.26 -6.86
CA SER A 308 2.61 15.07 -6.68
C SER A 308 3.42 15.79 -7.77
N PHE A 309 2.99 15.72 -9.02
CA PHE A 309 3.63 16.42 -10.14
C PHE A 309 3.46 17.95 -10.05
N ASP A 310 2.29 18.42 -9.62
CA ASP A 310 2.06 19.84 -9.34
C ASP A 310 2.96 20.34 -8.21
N PHE A 311 3.15 19.54 -7.16
CA PHE A 311 4.09 19.85 -6.09
C PHE A 311 5.54 19.97 -6.61
N MET A 312 5.98 19.04 -7.47
CA MET A 312 7.31 19.09 -8.08
C MET A 312 7.47 20.34 -8.97
N ASP A 313 6.51 20.61 -9.86
CA ASP A 313 6.51 21.80 -10.72
C ASP A 313 6.56 23.11 -9.91
N ARG A 314 5.74 23.23 -8.86
CA ARG A 314 5.76 24.40 -7.97
C ARG A 314 7.07 24.53 -7.22
N THR A 315 7.66 23.40 -6.79
CA THR A 315 8.95 23.40 -6.10
C THR A 315 10.06 23.88 -7.03
N LEU A 316 10.10 23.39 -8.28
CA LEU A 316 11.07 23.82 -9.29
C LEU A 316 10.96 25.32 -9.61
N LYS A 317 9.74 25.81 -9.82
CA LYS A 317 9.47 27.24 -10.06
C LYS A 317 9.84 28.11 -8.86
N LYS A 318 9.54 27.66 -7.64
CA LYS A 318 9.92 28.38 -6.41
C LYS A 318 11.43 28.39 -6.22
N ALA A 319 12.11 27.28 -6.47
CA ALA A 319 13.57 27.19 -6.41
C ALA A 319 14.22 28.17 -7.40
N GLU A 320 13.67 28.32 -8.61
CA GLU A 320 14.14 29.34 -9.56
C GLU A 320 13.91 30.76 -9.05
N LEU A 321 12.68 31.07 -8.61
CA LEU A 321 12.29 32.40 -8.16
C LEU A 321 13.09 32.87 -6.94
N ASP A 322 13.36 31.97 -6.00
CA ASP A 322 14.11 32.27 -4.78
C ASP A 322 15.63 32.29 -5.03
N GLY A 323 16.11 31.75 -6.16
CA GLY A 323 17.53 31.60 -6.44
C GLY A 323 18.18 30.49 -5.63
N ALA A 324 17.60 29.29 -5.66
CA ALA A 324 18.21 28.08 -5.13
C ALA A 324 19.55 27.79 -5.84
N GLU A 325 20.48 27.19 -5.11
CA GLU A 325 21.77 26.79 -5.67
C GLU A 325 21.61 25.57 -6.57
N ALA A 326 20.80 24.60 -6.16
CA ALA A 326 20.50 23.38 -6.90
C ALA A 326 19.18 22.75 -6.43
N VAL A 327 18.58 21.92 -7.30
CA VAL A 327 17.55 20.95 -6.91
C VAL A 327 18.08 19.53 -7.11
N ILE A 328 17.89 18.67 -6.11
CA ILE A 328 18.22 17.25 -6.16
C ILE A 328 16.95 16.43 -6.01
N PHE A 329 16.66 15.56 -6.97
CA PHE A 329 15.66 14.51 -6.86
C PHE A 329 16.29 13.27 -6.21
N ASP A 330 15.91 12.95 -4.97
CA ASP A 330 16.29 11.69 -4.31
C ASP A 330 15.31 10.61 -4.78
N MET A 331 15.79 9.73 -5.67
CA MET A 331 14.97 8.87 -6.52
C MET A 331 15.03 7.41 -6.08
N ASP A 332 13.87 6.88 -5.69
CA ASP A 332 13.60 5.47 -5.45
C ASP A 332 12.16 5.16 -5.89
N THR A 333 11.96 4.87 -7.17
CA THR A 333 10.63 4.65 -7.74
C THR A 333 10.61 3.55 -8.80
N PRO A 334 9.55 2.69 -8.79
CA PRO A 334 9.29 1.75 -9.88
C PRO A 334 8.62 2.42 -11.09
N GLY A 335 8.18 3.67 -10.97
CA GLY A 335 7.49 4.39 -12.04
C GLY A 335 6.19 5.07 -11.60
N GLY A 336 5.39 5.45 -12.59
CA GLY A 336 4.15 6.17 -12.38
C GLY A 336 3.52 6.65 -13.67
N PHE A 337 2.75 7.74 -13.58
CA PHE A 337 1.99 8.26 -14.71
C PHE A 337 2.89 8.87 -15.81
N ALA A 338 2.91 8.23 -16.98
CA ALA A 338 3.78 8.61 -18.11
C ALA A 338 3.56 10.04 -18.61
N TRP A 339 2.31 10.49 -18.71
CA TRP A 339 1.96 11.79 -19.29
C TRP A 339 2.22 12.96 -18.34
N TYR A 340 2.08 12.77 -17.02
CA TYR A 340 2.53 13.78 -16.05
C TYR A 340 4.06 13.87 -16.02
N THR A 341 4.72 12.74 -16.22
CA THR A 341 6.18 12.66 -16.31
C THR A 341 6.68 13.41 -17.54
N GLU A 342 6.06 13.18 -18.70
CA GLU A 342 6.34 13.93 -19.92
C GLU A 342 6.17 15.45 -19.69
N GLY A 343 5.05 15.87 -19.10
CA GLY A 343 4.81 17.28 -18.79
C GLY A 343 5.84 17.88 -17.82
N LEU A 344 6.16 17.18 -16.73
CA LEU A 344 7.21 17.63 -15.80
C LEU A 344 8.56 17.78 -16.49
N VAL A 345 8.93 16.82 -17.34
CA VAL A 345 10.22 16.82 -18.02
C VAL A 345 10.28 17.91 -19.07
N LEU A 346 9.28 18.03 -19.94
CA LEU A 346 9.27 18.98 -21.05
C LEU A 346 8.92 20.40 -20.63
N ASP A 347 7.93 20.58 -19.76
CA ASP A 347 7.40 21.91 -19.41
C ASP A 347 8.11 22.52 -18.21
N SER A 348 8.53 21.71 -17.22
CA SER A 348 9.14 22.20 -15.99
C SER A 348 10.67 22.08 -16.04
N LEU A 349 11.22 20.87 -16.17
CA LEU A 349 12.68 20.64 -16.09
C LEU A 349 13.47 21.27 -17.23
N GLN A 350 12.92 21.33 -18.45
CA GLN A 350 13.61 22.04 -19.54
C GLN A 350 13.47 23.56 -19.48
N SER A 351 12.62 24.10 -18.62
CA SER A 351 12.37 25.55 -18.52
C SER A 351 13.25 26.28 -17.50
N ILE A 352 13.86 25.52 -16.58
CA ILE A 352 14.66 26.06 -15.47
C ILE A 352 16.12 26.30 -15.88
N SER A 353 16.74 27.29 -15.23
CA SER A 353 18.09 27.77 -15.57
C SER A 353 19.20 27.38 -14.58
N TYR A 354 18.86 26.70 -13.48
CA TYR A 354 19.80 26.30 -12.44
C TYR A 354 20.11 24.78 -12.50
N PRO A 355 21.23 24.31 -11.92
CA PRO A 355 21.62 22.91 -11.95
C PRO A 355 20.59 21.99 -11.29
N THR A 356 20.22 20.93 -12.00
CA THR A 356 19.40 19.84 -11.44
C THR A 356 20.15 18.53 -11.39
N TYR A 357 19.91 17.79 -10.32
CA TYR A 357 20.53 16.52 -10.05
C TYR A 357 19.45 15.46 -9.83
N THR A 358 19.69 14.26 -10.33
CA THR A 358 19.00 13.06 -9.87
C THR A 358 19.98 12.20 -9.10
N PHE A 359 19.66 11.89 -7.84
CA PHE A 359 20.33 10.87 -7.06
C PHE A 359 19.50 9.59 -7.11
N VAL A 360 19.92 8.62 -7.90
CA VAL A 360 19.30 7.28 -7.92
C VAL A 360 19.77 6.52 -6.70
N ASN A 361 18.92 6.45 -5.68
CA ASN A 361 19.23 5.84 -4.40
C ASN A 361 19.16 4.31 -4.48
N THR A 362 18.07 3.79 -5.04
CA THR A 362 17.79 2.35 -5.18
C THR A 362 17.49 2.03 -6.64
N ARG A 363 16.49 2.72 -7.19
CA ARG A 363 16.01 2.51 -8.56
C ARG A 363 15.38 3.78 -9.13
N ALA A 364 15.59 3.98 -10.44
CA ALA A 364 14.89 4.96 -11.26
C ALA A 364 14.29 4.25 -12.46
N GLU A 365 13.17 3.56 -12.26
CA GLU A 365 12.49 2.76 -13.29
C GLU A 365 11.33 3.53 -13.90
N SER A 366 11.00 3.21 -15.15
CA SER A 366 9.87 3.82 -15.87
C SER A 366 9.89 5.35 -15.83
N ALA A 367 8.86 5.99 -15.29
CA ALA A 367 8.79 7.44 -15.13
C ALA A 367 10.03 8.02 -14.43
N GLY A 368 10.61 7.32 -13.46
CA GLY A 368 11.82 7.77 -12.76
C GLY A 368 13.03 7.91 -13.70
N ALA A 369 13.20 6.98 -14.65
CA ALA A 369 14.26 7.05 -15.65
C ALA A 369 14.11 8.26 -16.57
N ILE A 370 12.87 8.56 -16.99
CA ILE A 370 12.55 9.71 -17.86
C ILE A 370 12.82 11.03 -17.12
N ILE A 371 12.44 11.13 -15.83
CA ILE A 371 12.76 12.29 -14.98
C ILE A 371 14.27 12.45 -14.85
N ALA A 372 15.00 11.35 -14.59
CA ALA A 372 16.45 11.39 -14.44
C ALA A 372 17.15 11.94 -15.69
N VAL A 373 16.76 11.46 -16.87
CA VAL A 373 17.26 11.98 -18.16
C VAL A 373 16.88 13.45 -18.37
N GLY A 374 15.78 13.92 -17.78
CA GLY A 374 15.38 15.33 -17.80
C GLY A 374 16.23 16.26 -16.92
N THR A 375 17.10 15.71 -16.05
CA THR A 375 17.98 16.51 -15.18
C THR A 375 19.38 16.68 -15.75
N SER A 376 20.11 17.71 -15.32
CA SER A 376 21.44 18.01 -15.85
C SER A 376 22.50 16.95 -15.47
N HIS A 377 22.41 16.39 -14.27
CA HIS A 377 23.40 15.45 -13.75
C HIS A 377 22.75 14.28 -13.00
N ILE A 378 23.19 13.06 -13.30
CA ILE A 378 22.71 11.84 -12.65
C ILE A 378 23.85 11.25 -11.81
N TYR A 379 23.55 10.95 -10.55
CA TYR A 379 24.40 10.19 -9.64
C TYR A 379 23.68 8.94 -9.20
N MET A 380 24.40 7.83 -9.09
CA MET A 380 23.81 6.56 -8.68
C MET A 380 24.50 6.03 -7.44
N ARG A 381 23.72 5.48 -6.51
CA ARG A 381 24.25 4.71 -5.39
C ARG A 381 24.83 3.38 -5.88
N PRO A 382 25.87 2.82 -5.24
CA PRO A 382 26.26 1.44 -5.51
C PRO A 382 25.05 0.50 -5.49
N ALA A 383 25.05 -0.44 -6.42
CA ALA A 383 23.98 -1.41 -6.65
C ALA A 383 22.65 -0.88 -7.24
N ALA A 384 22.50 0.41 -7.55
CA ALA A 384 21.27 0.98 -8.10
C ALA A 384 21.05 0.69 -9.61
N THR A 385 19.80 0.80 -10.06
CA THR A 385 19.35 0.59 -11.45
C THR A 385 18.60 1.79 -12.04
N ILE A 386 18.66 1.96 -13.36
CA ILE A 386 17.95 3.03 -14.10
C ILE A 386 17.55 2.55 -15.51
N GLY A 387 16.32 2.84 -15.93
CA GLY A 387 15.83 2.51 -17.27
C GLY A 387 14.47 1.82 -17.24
N SER A 388 14.26 0.84 -18.15
CA SER A 388 13.04 0.04 -18.22
C SER A 388 11.76 0.90 -18.20
N ALA A 389 11.55 1.68 -19.25
CA ALA A 389 10.51 2.71 -19.33
C ALA A 389 9.54 2.54 -20.50
N LEU A 390 9.18 1.30 -20.81
CA LEU A 390 8.04 1.01 -21.69
C LEU A 390 6.74 1.56 -21.09
N VAL A 391 5.85 2.01 -21.97
CA VAL A 391 4.55 2.56 -21.58
C VAL A 391 3.52 1.43 -21.57
N VAL A 392 2.89 1.22 -20.42
CA VAL A 392 1.80 0.26 -20.24
C VAL A 392 0.52 0.97 -19.81
N THR A 393 -0.61 0.27 -19.89
CA THR A 393 -1.89 0.73 -19.32
C THR A 393 -1.79 0.77 -17.79
N GLY A 394 -2.66 1.55 -17.12
CA GLY A 394 -2.74 1.53 -15.64
C GLY A 394 -3.11 0.16 -15.03
N SER A 395 -3.52 -0.81 -15.85
CA SER A 395 -3.73 -2.22 -15.46
C SER A 395 -2.49 -3.10 -15.64
N GLY A 396 -1.37 -2.57 -16.11
CA GLY A 396 -0.15 -3.32 -16.45
C GLY A 396 -0.19 -4.02 -17.82
N GLN A 397 -1.33 -3.97 -18.52
CA GLN A 397 -1.47 -4.55 -19.87
C GLN A 397 -0.89 -3.65 -20.95
N ASP A 398 -0.52 -4.24 -22.07
CA ASP A 398 -0.07 -3.52 -23.26
C ASP A 398 -1.16 -2.59 -23.80
N LEU A 399 -0.72 -1.46 -24.38
CA LEU A 399 -1.61 -0.60 -25.16
C LEU A 399 -2.05 -1.34 -26.44
N ASN A 400 -3.24 -1.02 -26.94
CA ASN A 400 -3.64 -1.47 -28.28
C ASN A 400 -2.62 -0.96 -29.33
N GLU A 401 -2.47 -1.69 -30.44
CA GLU A 401 -1.39 -1.46 -31.42
C GLU A 401 -1.36 0.00 -31.95
N SER A 402 -2.53 0.54 -32.32
CA SER A 402 -2.66 1.92 -32.82
C SER A 402 -2.28 2.99 -31.78
N MET A 403 -2.65 2.81 -30.52
CA MET A 403 -2.28 3.73 -29.44
C MET A 403 -0.83 3.55 -29.01
N ASN A 404 -0.33 2.32 -29.04
CA ASN A 404 1.05 2.01 -28.67
C ASN A 404 2.01 2.79 -29.56
N ASP A 405 1.89 2.66 -30.88
CA ASP A 405 2.77 3.36 -31.83
C ASP A 405 2.75 4.87 -31.57
N LYS A 406 1.55 5.46 -31.43
CA LYS A 406 1.42 6.90 -31.24
C LYS A 406 2.03 7.38 -29.92
N VAL A 407 1.69 6.73 -28.81
CA VAL A 407 2.15 7.12 -27.47
C VAL A 407 3.64 6.87 -27.32
N THR A 408 4.13 5.71 -27.78
CA THR A 408 5.55 5.36 -27.76
C THR A 408 6.38 6.38 -28.55
N GLN A 409 5.96 6.74 -29.77
CA GLN A 409 6.68 7.73 -30.58
C GLN A 409 6.69 9.13 -29.94
N MET A 410 5.60 9.52 -29.29
CA MET A 410 5.53 10.78 -28.54
C MET A 410 6.53 10.80 -27.37
N ILE A 411 6.55 9.73 -26.56
CA ILE A 411 7.48 9.61 -25.43
C ILE A 411 8.93 9.49 -25.90
N ILE A 412 9.21 8.78 -26.99
CA ILE A 412 10.55 8.73 -27.62
C ILE A 412 11.01 10.15 -27.97
N ALA A 413 10.17 10.94 -28.63
CA ALA A 413 10.51 12.31 -29.00
C ALA A 413 10.79 13.17 -27.75
N ALA A 414 9.98 13.03 -26.70
CA ALA A 414 10.14 13.75 -25.45
C ALA A 414 11.45 13.41 -24.74
N VAL A 415 11.74 12.12 -24.54
CA VAL A 415 12.91 11.66 -23.79
C VAL A 415 14.21 11.95 -24.56
N ARG A 416 14.21 11.81 -25.90
CA ARG A 416 15.37 12.16 -26.73
C ARG A 416 15.67 13.65 -26.66
N ASN A 417 14.65 14.49 -26.75
CA ASN A 417 14.82 15.95 -26.63
C ASN A 417 15.39 16.33 -25.25
N ALA A 418 14.82 15.78 -24.18
CA ALA A 418 15.31 16.00 -22.82
C ALA A 418 16.79 15.55 -22.66
N ALA A 419 17.14 14.40 -23.22
CA ALA A 419 18.51 13.89 -23.22
C ALA A 419 19.47 14.84 -23.96
N GLU A 420 19.11 15.29 -25.16
CA GLU A 420 19.94 16.20 -25.96
C GLU A 420 20.16 17.55 -25.26
N LEU A 421 19.11 18.11 -24.64
CA LEU A 421 19.20 19.38 -23.91
C LEU A 421 20.09 19.30 -22.66
N ASN A 422 20.08 18.15 -21.97
CA ASN A 422 20.85 17.93 -20.74
C ASN A 422 22.22 17.30 -20.99
N GLY A 423 22.57 17.01 -22.24
CA GLY A 423 23.87 16.45 -22.62
C GLY A 423 24.01 14.93 -22.41
N HIS A 424 22.91 14.23 -22.17
CA HIS A 424 22.86 12.76 -22.12
C HIS A 424 22.86 12.16 -23.52
N ASN A 425 23.12 10.85 -23.63
CA ASN A 425 23.04 10.15 -24.91
C ASN A 425 21.57 9.88 -25.28
N PRO A 426 21.02 10.49 -26.35
CA PRO A 426 19.62 10.29 -26.73
C PRO A 426 19.30 8.86 -27.18
N ASP A 427 20.29 8.10 -27.67
CA ASP A 427 20.07 6.71 -28.06
C ASP A 427 19.93 5.79 -26.85
N VAL A 428 20.66 6.06 -25.77
CA VAL A 428 20.48 5.38 -24.46
C VAL A 428 19.11 5.72 -23.88
N ALA A 429 18.74 7.00 -23.91
CA ALA A 429 17.44 7.46 -23.42
C ALA A 429 16.26 6.87 -24.22
N GLU A 430 16.39 6.76 -25.54
CA GLU A 430 15.41 6.10 -26.40
C GLU A 430 15.30 4.60 -26.07
N ALA A 431 16.42 3.92 -25.86
CA ALA A 431 16.45 2.50 -25.50
C ALA A 431 15.78 2.18 -24.16
N PHE A 432 15.57 3.17 -23.28
CA PHE A 432 14.74 2.99 -22.10
C PHE A 432 13.25 2.83 -22.44
N VAL A 433 12.76 3.48 -23.50
CA VAL A 433 11.32 3.61 -23.78
C VAL A 433 10.84 2.80 -24.99
N THR A 434 11.74 2.13 -25.71
CA THR A 434 11.38 1.24 -26.83
C THR A 434 12.26 0.00 -26.88
N ARG A 435 11.72 -1.07 -27.46
CA ARG A 435 12.44 -2.32 -27.75
C ARG A 435 13.15 -2.31 -29.09
N GLU A 436 12.83 -1.36 -29.96
CA GLU A 436 13.32 -1.36 -31.32
C GLU A 436 14.73 -0.78 -31.44
N LYS A 437 15.22 -0.14 -30.38
CA LYS A 437 16.45 0.61 -30.40
C LYS A 437 17.64 -0.31 -30.13
N GLU A 438 18.51 -0.47 -31.12
CA GLU A 438 19.89 -0.90 -30.87
C GLU A 438 20.73 0.33 -30.48
N VAL A 439 21.57 0.20 -29.44
CA VAL A 439 22.52 1.24 -29.04
C VAL A 439 23.94 0.73 -29.29
N ARG A 440 24.64 1.42 -30.17
CA ARG A 440 26.03 1.12 -30.50
C ARG A 440 26.87 2.39 -30.37
N ILE A 441 27.90 2.35 -29.52
CA ILE A 441 28.77 3.49 -29.24
C ILE A 441 30.21 3.02 -29.46
N ASP A 442 30.97 3.77 -30.26
CA ASP A 442 32.36 3.42 -30.64
C ASP A 442 32.54 1.96 -31.16
N GLY A 443 31.53 1.45 -31.85
CA GLY A 443 31.52 0.08 -32.40
C GLY A 443 31.11 -1.01 -31.41
N GLU A 444 31.05 -0.71 -30.11
CA GLU A 444 30.56 -1.59 -29.07
C GLU A 444 29.03 -1.59 -28.99
N VAL A 445 28.43 -2.79 -28.89
CA VAL A 445 26.99 -2.94 -28.70
C VAL A 445 26.69 -2.81 -27.22
N ILE A 446 26.06 -1.70 -26.85
CA ILE A 446 25.63 -1.43 -25.47
C ILE A 446 24.26 -2.05 -25.22
N HIS A 447 23.41 -2.06 -26.24
CA HIS A 447 22.07 -2.60 -26.16
C HIS A 447 21.63 -3.18 -27.50
N GLU A 448 21.13 -4.42 -27.50
CA GLU A 448 20.57 -5.08 -28.66
C GLU A 448 19.07 -4.78 -28.82
N ALA A 449 18.64 -4.56 -30.06
CA ALA A 449 17.22 -4.44 -30.37
C ALA A 449 16.47 -5.75 -30.04
N GLY A 450 15.22 -5.60 -29.62
CA GLY A 450 14.34 -6.66 -29.14
C GLY A 450 14.15 -6.66 -27.62
N ASN A 451 15.07 -6.03 -26.88
CA ASN A 451 15.05 -5.88 -25.43
C ASN A 451 14.77 -4.43 -25.02
N VAL A 452 14.54 -4.19 -23.73
CA VAL A 452 14.47 -2.82 -23.17
C VAL A 452 15.75 -2.58 -22.38
N LEU A 453 16.32 -1.38 -22.44
CA LEU A 453 17.53 -1.08 -21.71
C LEU A 453 17.24 -0.76 -20.24
N ASN A 454 18.02 -1.39 -19.35
CA ASN A 454 18.16 -1.02 -17.96
C ASN A 454 19.65 -1.09 -17.61
N LEU A 455 20.16 -0.02 -17.02
CA LEU A 455 21.56 0.11 -16.65
C LEU A 455 21.70 -0.05 -15.15
N ASN A 456 22.69 -0.84 -14.73
CA ASN A 456 23.18 -0.72 -13.37
C ASN A 456 24.13 0.48 -13.23
N THR A 457 24.55 0.75 -11.99
CA THR A 457 25.44 1.88 -11.67
C THR A 457 26.77 1.85 -12.41
N ILE A 458 27.33 0.67 -12.65
CA ILE A 458 28.64 0.52 -13.30
C ILE A 458 28.52 0.82 -14.79
N GLU A 459 27.52 0.25 -15.45
CA GLU A 459 27.24 0.50 -16.87
C GLU A 459 26.90 1.98 -17.10
N ALA A 460 26.03 2.55 -16.26
CA ALA A 460 25.64 3.95 -16.40
C ALA A 460 26.81 4.93 -16.22
N THR A 461 27.80 4.59 -15.39
CA THR A 461 29.00 5.42 -15.14
C THR A 461 30.20 5.06 -16.00
N GLU A 462 30.08 4.03 -16.85
CA GLU A 462 31.14 3.59 -17.73
C GLU A 462 31.51 4.69 -18.74
N ILE A 463 32.81 4.94 -18.90
CA ILE A 463 33.30 5.95 -19.83
C ILE A 463 33.45 5.33 -21.21
N ILE A 464 32.58 5.73 -22.14
CA ILE A 464 32.58 5.30 -23.54
C ILE A 464 32.68 6.55 -24.42
N ASP A 465 33.63 6.55 -25.36
CA ASP A 465 33.94 7.72 -26.20
C ASP A 465 34.23 8.99 -25.37
N GLY A 466 34.94 8.82 -24.25
CA GLY A 466 35.41 9.92 -23.40
C GLY A 466 34.34 10.58 -22.50
N ARG A 467 33.11 10.05 -22.47
CA ARG A 467 32.03 10.51 -21.58
C ARG A 467 31.37 9.33 -20.86
N PRO A 468 30.74 9.53 -19.69
CA PRO A 468 29.92 8.49 -19.09
C PRO A 468 28.76 8.10 -20.02
N LEU A 469 28.35 6.83 -19.98
CA LEU A 469 27.22 6.34 -20.76
C LEU A 469 25.92 7.09 -20.43
N LEU A 470 25.70 7.38 -19.15
CA LEU A 470 24.55 8.15 -18.66
C LEU A 470 24.84 8.93 -17.36
N ALA A 471 25.31 8.26 -16.32
CA ALA A 471 25.48 8.84 -14.98
C ALA A 471 26.88 9.44 -14.80
N LYS A 472 26.95 10.65 -14.23
CA LYS A 472 28.18 11.40 -14.01
C LYS A 472 29.12 10.70 -13.02
N GLY A 473 28.57 10.00 -12.04
CA GLY A 473 29.38 9.27 -11.07
C GLY A 473 28.57 8.49 -10.03
N ILE A 474 29.32 7.87 -9.13
CA ILE A 474 28.79 7.07 -8.02
C ILE A 474 28.80 7.92 -6.75
N ALA A 475 27.71 7.89 -5.99
CA ALA A 475 27.59 8.57 -4.69
C ALA A 475 26.80 7.70 -3.70
N ARG A 476 27.28 7.50 -2.47
CA ARG A 476 26.58 6.67 -1.47
C ARG A 476 25.45 7.39 -0.75
N ASN A 477 25.43 8.71 -0.82
CA ASN A 477 24.46 9.58 -0.17
C ASN A 477 24.54 11.00 -0.78
N LEU A 478 23.55 11.84 -0.46
CA LEU A 478 23.48 13.22 -0.92
C LEU A 478 24.73 14.06 -0.58
N GLN A 479 25.38 13.79 0.57
CA GLN A 479 26.57 14.56 0.99
C GLN A 479 27.76 14.34 0.04
N GLU A 480 27.88 13.15 -0.54
CA GLU A 480 28.93 12.88 -1.53
C GLU A 480 28.68 13.67 -2.82
N ILE A 481 27.43 13.83 -3.26
CA ILE A 481 27.08 14.64 -4.43
C ILE A 481 27.43 16.10 -4.19
N ILE A 482 27.00 16.65 -3.05
CA ILE A 482 27.28 18.03 -2.64
C ILE A 482 28.78 18.31 -2.67
N LYS A 483 29.59 17.38 -2.13
CA LYS A 483 31.04 17.50 -2.13
C LYS A 483 31.65 17.37 -3.55
N GLN A 484 31.15 16.46 -4.38
CA GLN A 484 31.67 16.26 -5.74
C GLN A 484 31.38 17.46 -6.65
N GLU A 485 30.22 18.10 -6.45
CA GLU A 485 29.76 19.24 -7.23
C GLU A 485 30.20 20.59 -6.66
N GLY A 486 30.72 20.60 -5.43
CA GLY A 486 31.16 21.82 -4.75
C GLY A 486 30.00 22.72 -4.35
N LEU A 487 28.84 22.13 -4.02
CA LEU A 487 27.68 22.87 -3.52
C LEU A 487 27.91 23.29 -2.06
N GLU A 488 27.54 24.52 -1.70
CA GLU A 488 27.81 25.10 -0.37
C GLU A 488 26.53 25.35 0.46
N GLY A 489 25.38 25.28 -0.17
CA GLY A 489 24.08 25.61 0.40
C GLY A 489 23.59 24.63 1.45
N GLU A 490 22.70 25.14 2.32
CA GLU A 490 22.00 24.31 3.29
C GLU A 490 21.01 23.38 2.58
N ILE A 491 21.02 22.10 2.95
CA ILE A 491 20.06 21.11 2.44
C ILE A 491 18.69 21.37 3.07
N VAL A 492 17.67 21.56 2.23
CA VAL A 492 16.28 21.66 2.67
C VAL A 492 15.41 20.72 1.86
N ASN A 493 14.68 19.84 2.56
CA ASN A 493 13.72 18.95 1.93
C ASN A 493 12.43 19.71 1.63
N ALA A 494 12.06 19.74 0.36
CA ALA A 494 10.76 20.23 -0.08
C ALA A 494 9.68 19.29 0.44
N LYS A 495 8.64 19.85 1.06
CA LYS A 495 7.47 19.08 1.52
C LYS A 495 6.21 19.66 0.91
N PRO A 496 5.21 18.84 0.55
CA PRO A 496 3.89 19.36 0.22
C PRO A 496 3.38 20.11 1.46
N LEU A 497 3.13 21.41 1.31
CA LEU A 497 2.71 22.30 2.40
C LEU A 497 1.31 22.84 2.11
N GLY A 498 0.53 23.10 3.15
CA GLY A 498 -0.78 23.75 3.05
C GLY A 498 -1.89 22.83 2.51
N MET A 499 -2.61 23.30 1.49
CA MET A 499 -3.85 22.68 1.00
C MET A 499 -3.63 21.31 0.33
N GLU A 500 -2.45 21.06 -0.24
CA GLU A 500 -2.13 19.77 -0.87
C GLU A 500 -1.91 18.66 0.15
N ALA A 501 -1.11 18.94 1.20
CA ALA A 501 -0.95 18.02 2.32
C ALA A 501 -2.30 17.73 2.99
N PHE A 502 -3.15 18.75 3.10
CA PHE A 502 -4.50 18.60 3.60
C PHE A 502 -5.38 17.75 2.66
N ALA A 503 -5.30 17.95 1.35
CA ALA A 503 -6.05 17.17 0.36
C ALA A 503 -5.65 15.69 0.38
N HIS A 504 -4.35 15.39 0.39
CA HIS A 504 -3.85 14.01 0.51
C HIS A 504 -4.23 13.38 1.84
N TRP A 505 -4.20 14.14 2.93
CA TRP A 505 -4.67 13.66 4.23
C TRP A 505 -6.16 13.31 4.20
N ILE A 506 -6.99 14.15 3.58
CA ILE A 506 -8.42 13.87 3.37
C ILE A 506 -8.61 12.61 2.51
N GLN A 507 -7.85 12.48 1.43
CA GLN A 507 -7.93 11.32 0.53
C GLN A 507 -7.70 10.02 1.31
N LYS A 508 -6.69 9.97 2.18
CA LYS A 508 -6.39 8.82 3.06
C LYS A 508 -7.53 8.47 4.02
N ILE A 509 -8.35 9.44 4.44
CA ILE A 509 -9.51 9.22 5.32
C ILE A 509 -10.84 9.14 4.55
N SER A 510 -10.84 9.08 3.21
CA SER A 510 -12.06 9.10 2.39
C SER A 510 -13.05 7.99 2.76
N VAL A 511 -12.56 6.77 3.02
CA VAL A 511 -13.39 5.65 3.48
C VAL A 511 -14.09 5.99 4.80
N LEU A 512 -13.37 6.60 5.74
CA LEU A 512 -13.94 7.02 7.02
C LEU A 512 -14.98 8.14 6.83
N LEU A 513 -14.75 9.07 5.91
CA LEU A 513 -15.71 10.13 5.58
C LEU A 513 -16.98 9.57 4.96
N ILE A 514 -16.90 8.53 4.13
CA ILE A 514 -18.08 7.80 3.62
C ILE A 514 -18.83 7.13 4.78
N VAL A 515 -18.13 6.44 5.68
CA VAL A 515 -18.72 5.78 6.86
C VAL A 515 -19.48 6.79 7.74
N VAL A 516 -18.82 7.89 8.11
CA VAL A 516 -19.40 8.95 8.94
C VAL A 516 -20.54 9.66 8.21
N GLY A 517 -20.37 9.93 6.91
CA GLY A 517 -21.37 10.55 6.06
C GLY A 517 -22.67 9.76 5.98
N LEU A 518 -22.57 8.45 5.68
CA LEU A 518 -23.72 7.55 5.57
C LEU A 518 -24.35 7.26 6.94
N ALA A 519 -23.56 7.06 7.99
CA ALA A 519 -24.09 6.87 9.33
C ALA A 519 -24.82 8.12 9.84
N GLY A 520 -24.27 9.32 9.59
CA GLY A 520 -24.91 10.58 9.92
C GLY A 520 -26.24 10.77 9.17
N ALA A 521 -26.27 10.47 7.86
CA ALA A 521 -27.49 10.53 7.06
C ALA A 521 -28.57 9.56 7.58
N TYR A 522 -28.19 8.33 7.95
CA TYR A 522 -29.13 7.37 8.53
C TYR A 522 -29.70 7.84 9.87
N LEU A 523 -28.85 8.35 10.77
CA LEU A 523 -29.31 8.86 12.07
C LEU A 523 -30.22 10.07 11.92
N GLU A 524 -29.97 10.91 10.92
CA GLU A 524 -30.83 12.05 10.60
C GLU A 524 -32.23 11.62 10.16
N ILE A 525 -32.35 10.58 9.32
CA ILE A 525 -33.66 10.04 8.88
C ILE A 525 -34.50 9.57 10.07
N ASN A 526 -33.84 9.06 11.12
CA ASN A 526 -34.52 8.59 12.34
C ASN A 526 -34.73 9.70 13.39
N SER A 527 -34.32 10.93 13.09
CA SER A 527 -34.43 12.08 14.01
C SER A 527 -35.48 13.08 13.50
N PRO A 528 -36.25 13.72 14.39
CA PRO A 528 -37.21 14.74 13.98
C PRO A 528 -36.51 16.05 13.58
N GLY A 529 -36.64 16.43 12.30
CA GLY A 529 -36.10 17.68 11.74
C GLY A 529 -34.64 17.59 11.32
N PHE A 530 -34.04 18.74 10.95
CA PHE A 530 -32.61 18.79 10.62
C PHE A 530 -31.76 19.02 11.87
N GLY A 531 -30.87 18.08 12.19
CA GLY A 531 -30.11 18.02 13.43
C GLY A 531 -28.59 17.96 13.25
N LEU A 532 -27.91 17.63 14.35
CA LEU A 532 -26.47 17.39 14.37
C LEU A 532 -26.04 16.24 13.43
N PRO A 533 -26.74 15.10 13.34
CA PRO A 533 -26.36 14.01 12.44
C PRO A 533 -26.37 14.41 10.96
N GLY A 534 -27.39 15.17 10.52
CA GLY A 534 -27.47 15.73 9.18
C GLY A 534 -26.33 16.70 8.87
N LEU A 535 -25.99 17.60 9.80
CA LEU A 535 -24.84 18.49 9.64
C LEU A 535 -23.51 17.73 9.53
N VAL A 536 -23.31 16.70 10.36
CA VAL A 536 -22.13 15.84 10.28
C VAL A 536 -22.06 15.13 8.93
N SER A 537 -23.19 14.64 8.41
CA SER A 537 -23.24 14.02 7.09
C SER A 537 -22.85 14.98 5.97
N VAL A 538 -23.40 16.19 5.96
CA VAL A 538 -23.10 17.24 4.97
C VAL A 538 -21.61 17.63 5.03
N LEU A 539 -21.06 17.81 6.23
CA LEU A 539 -19.64 18.15 6.39
C LEU A 539 -18.73 16.99 5.95
N ALA A 540 -19.09 15.74 6.26
CA ALA A 540 -18.31 14.57 5.86
C ALA A 540 -18.29 14.38 4.35
N PHE A 541 -19.44 14.44 3.68
CA PHE A 541 -19.50 14.37 2.22
C PHE A 541 -18.88 15.59 1.55
N GLY A 542 -19.09 16.79 2.09
CA GLY A 542 -18.46 18.01 1.60
C GLY A 542 -16.93 17.91 1.65
N LEU A 543 -16.38 17.42 2.76
CA LEU A 543 -14.94 17.22 2.91
C LEU A 543 -14.43 16.11 1.97
N PHE A 544 -15.18 15.02 1.83
CA PHE A 544 -14.85 13.92 0.92
C PHE A 544 -14.73 14.39 -0.54
N PHE A 545 -15.75 15.08 -1.07
CA PHE A 545 -15.72 15.59 -2.44
C PHE A 545 -14.64 16.66 -2.61
N PHE A 546 -14.50 17.56 -1.64
CA PHE A 546 -13.48 18.61 -1.68
C PHE A 546 -12.05 18.03 -1.71
N GLY A 547 -11.74 17.08 -0.83
CA GLY A 547 -10.42 16.47 -0.76
C GLY A 547 -10.06 15.69 -2.02
N ASN A 548 -11.01 14.88 -2.53
CA ASN A 548 -10.80 14.14 -3.77
C ASN A 548 -10.67 15.07 -4.99
N TYR A 549 -11.40 16.18 -5.04
CA TYR A 549 -11.26 17.17 -6.12
C TYR A 549 -9.89 17.85 -6.08
N MET A 550 -9.44 18.25 -4.89
CA MET A 550 -8.12 18.86 -4.70
C MET A 550 -6.96 17.88 -4.91
N ALA A 551 -7.18 16.58 -4.69
CA ALA A 551 -6.21 15.53 -5.00
C ALA A 551 -6.10 15.21 -6.50
N GLY A 552 -7.03 15.73 -7.33
CA GLY A 552 -7.04 15.49 -8.78
C GLY A 552 -7.93 14.32 -9.24
N ASN A 553 -8.72 13.73 -8.35
CA ASN A 553 -9.69 12.68 -8.67
C ASN A 553 -10.92 13.29 -9.36
N LEU A 554 -11.81 12.46 -9.90
CA LEU A 554 -12.97 12.86 -10.69
C LEU A 554 -14.09 13.54 -9.87
N ALA A 555 -13.85 13.89 -8.61
CA ALA A 555 -14.79 14.50 -7.67
C ALA A 555 -15.18 15.97 -7.99
N GLY A 556 -15.30 16.32 -9.27
CA GLY A 556 -15.73 17.63 -9.73
C GLY A 556 -17.17 17.98 -9.36
N TYR A 557 -17.59 19.19 -9.76
CA TYR A 557 -18.93 19.70 -9.49
C TYR A 557 -20.04 18.81 -10.06
N GLU A 558 -19.77 18.13 -11.16
CA GLU A 558 -20.70 17.22 -11.84
C GLU A 558 -21.11 16.05 -10.93
N LEU A 559 -20.14 15.43 -10.24
CA LEU A 559 -20.43 14.32 -9.33
C LEU A 559 -21.09 14.81 -8.03
N ALA A 560 -20.74 16.01 -7.56
CA ALA A 560 -21.43 16.62 -6.42
C ALA A 560 -22.91 16.93 -6.76
N VAL A 561 -23.19 17.41 -7.97
CA VAL A 561 -24.57 17.60 -8.46
C VAL A 561 -25.29 16.26 -8.58
N LEU A 562 -24.61 15.21 -9.05
CA LEU A 562 -25.17 13.87 -9.18
C LEU A 562 -25.51 13.24 -7.81
N LEU A 563 -24.67 13.48 -6.79
CA LEU A 563 -24.97 13.12 -5.40
C LEU A 563 -26.24 13.84 -4.90
N VAL A 564 -26.31 15.16 -5.07
CA VAL A 564 -27.46 15.96 -4.62
C VAL A 564 -28.74 15.52 -5.34
N LEU A 565 -28.67 15.28 -6.65
CA LEU A 565 -29.79 14.76 -7.43
C LEU A 565 -30.24 13.39 -6.90
N GLY A 566 -29.30 12.50 -6.58
CA GLY A 566 -29.59 11.21 -5.98
C GLY A 566 -30.32 11.32 -4.64
N LEU A 567 -29.84 12.20 -3.76
CA LEU A 567 -30.49 12.49 -2.47
C LEU A 567 -31.90 13.09 -2.64
N VAL A 568 -32.09 13.99 -3.62
CA VAL A 568 -33.40 14.58 -3.92
C VAL A 568 -34.37 13.50 -4.41
N LEU A 569 -33.95 12.57 -5.27
CA LEU A 569 -34.81 11.48 -5.74
C LEU A 569 -35.21 10.51 -4.62
N ILE A 570 -34.29 10.22 -3.68
CA ILE A 570 -34.60 9.47 -2.46
C ILE A 570 -35.65 10.22 -1.64
N GLY A 571 -35.47 11.53 -1.44
CA GLY A 571 -36.44 12.37 -0.73
C GLY A 571 -37.81 12.40 -1.42
N VAL A 572 -37.85 12.50 -2.75
CA VAL A 572 -39.09 12.47 -3.54
C VAL A 572 -39.85 11.16 -3.32
N GLU A 573 -39.18 10.01 -3.28
CA GLU A 573 -39.87 8.76 -2.94
C GLU A 573 -40.43 8.80 -1.52
N VAL A 574 -39.60 9.17 -0.54
CA VAL A 574 -39.99 9.16 0.88
C VAL A 574 -41.16 10.10 1.15
N PHE A 575 -41.20 11.28 0.53
CA PHE A 575 -42.20 12.32 0.83
C PHE A 575 -43.38 12.39 -0.15
N LEU A 576 -43.17 12.11 -1.44
CA LEU A 576 -44.20 12.29 -2.48
C LEU A 576 -44.79 10.97 -2.99
N PHE A 577 -43.99 9.91 -3.06
CA PHE A 577 -44.42 8.62 -3.58
C PHE A 577 -44.04 7.42 -2.69
N PRO A 578 -44.48 7.37 -1.42
CA PRO A 578 -44.17 6.22 -0.56
C PRO A 578 -44.61 4.89 -1.21
N GLY A 579 -43.65 3.97 -1.38
CA GLY A 579 -43.89 2.63 -1.95
C GLY A 579 -43.70 2.49 -3.47
N ALA A 580 -43.30 3.56 -4.18
CA ALA A 580 -43.00 3.49 -5.62
C ALA A 580 -41.68 2.76 -5.95
N VAL A 581 -40.71 2.72 -5.03
CA VAL A 581 -39.38 2.05 -5.11
C VAL A 581 -38.43 2.60 -6.20
N ILE A 582 -38.95 3.04 -7.34
CA ILE A 582 -38.16 3.45 -8.50
C ILE A 582 -37.36 4.73 -8.22
N PRO A 583 -37.95 5.86 -7.77
CA PRO A 583 -37.17 7.09 -7.58
C PRO A 583 -36.06 6.94 -6.53
N GLY A 584 -36.33 6.23 -5.44
CA GLY A 584 -35.39 5.93 -4.37
C GLY A 584 -34.30 4.97 -4.81
N ALA A 585 -34.61 3.92 -5.57
CA ALA A 585 -33.60 3.02 -6.13
C ALA A 585 -32.68 3.74 -7.12
N VAL A 586 -33.24 4.55 -8.02
CA VAL A 586 -32.45 5.38 -8.95
C VAL A 586 -31.60 6.39 -8.19
N GLY A 587 -32.18 7.06 -7.18
CA GLY A 587 -31.46 8.01 -6.35
C GLY A 587 -30.30 7.38 -5.58
N ALA A 588 -30.52 6.20 -4.99
CA ALA A 588 -29.47 5.43 -4.32
C ALA A 588 -28.36 5.01 -5.29
N ALA A 589 -28.70 4.56 -6.50
CA ALA A 589 -27.72 4.24 -7.53
C ALA A 589 -26.88 5.47 -7.91
N LEU A 590 -27.48 6.65 -8.07
CA LEU A 590 -26.75 7.88 -8.33
C LEU A 590 -25.79 8.23 -7.19
N VAL A 591 -26.22 8.11 -5.93
CA VAL A 591 -25.34 8.34 -4.78
C VAL A 591 -24.13 7.40 -4.81
N LEU A 592 -24.35 6.10 -5.05
CA LEU A 592 -23.26 5.12 -5.12
C LEU A 592 -22.30 5.40 -6.28
N VAL A 593 -22.82 5.75 -7.45
CA VAL A 593 -22.01 6.12 -8.62
C VAL A 593 -21.19 7.39 -8.34
N ALA A 594 -21.79 8.42 -7.72
CA ALA A 594 -21.09 9.65 -7.37
C ALA A 594 -19.94 9.39 -6.39
N LEU A 595 -20.18 8.60 -5.33
CA LEU A 595 -19.16 8.26 -4.34
C LEU A 595 -18.04 7.39 -4.92
N GLY A 596 -18.39 6.40 -5.75
CA GLY A 596 -17.40 5.54 -6.40
C GLY A 596 -16.53 6.29 -7.41
N LEU A 597 -17.16 7.06 -8.30
CA LEU A 597 -16.44 7.84 -9.32
C LEU A 597 -15.60 8.97 -8.71
N ALA A 598 -16.01 9.55 -7.59
CA ALA A 598 -15.23 10.59 -6.90
C ALA A 598 -13.84 10.11 -6.48
N MET A 599 -13.64 8.80 -6.31
CA MET A 599 -12.35 8.21 -5.95
C MET A 599 -11.53 7.76 -7.17
N VAL A 600 -12.08 7.83 -8.38
CA VAL A 600 -11.37 7.49 -9.61
C VAL A 600 -10.48 8.64 -10.03
N ASP A 601 -9.25 8.36 -10.43
CA ASP A 601 -8.34 9.38 -10.96
C ASP A 601 -8.86 9.90 -12.30
N ARG A 602 -8.99 11.23 -12.42
CA ARG A 602 -9.60 11.87 -13.61
C ARG A 602 -8.86 11.53 -14.91
N VAL A 603 -7.56 11.39 -14.75
CA VAL A 603 -6.53 10.92 -15.66
C VAL A 603 -6.93 9.67 -16.43
N ASP A 604 -7.34 8.63 -15.70
CA ASP A 604 -7.61 7.31 -16.26
C ASP A 604 -8.79 7.35 -17.20
N LEU A 605 -9.69 8.31 -16.98
CA LEU A 605 -10.86 8.53 -17.81
C LEU A 605 -10.52 9.38 -19.02
N GLU A 606 -9.86 10.53 -18.87
CA GLU A 606 -9.49 11.42 -20.00
C GLU A 606 -8.71 10.69 -21.10
N TRP A 607 -7.79 9.79 -20.71
CA TRP A 607 -7.05 8.96 -21.67
C TRP A 607 -7.94 7.94 -22.41
N LYS A 608 -8.99 7.41 -21.76
CA LYS A 608 -9.90 6.40 -22.33
C LYS A 608 -11.14 6.96 -23.02
N TRP A 609 -11.42 8.26 -22.93
CA TRP A 609 -12.52 8.88 -23.68
C TRP A 609 -12.30 8.88 -25.20
N ASN A 610 -11.04 8.79 -25.64
CA ASN A 610 -10.71 8.81 -27.06
C ASN A 610 -10.96 7.46 -27.77
N ASP A 611 -11.07 6.34 -27.03
CA ASP A 611 -11.43 5.01 -27.53
C ASP A 611 -12.19 4.24 -26.43
N LEU A 612 -13.48 3.93 -26.66
CA LEU A 612 -14.32 3.25 -25.66
C LEU A 612 -13.76 1.85 -25.32
N PRO A 613 -13.34 1.61 -24.06
CA PRO A 613 -12.73 0.35 -23.66
C PRO A 613 -13.70 -0.83 -23.67
N GLY A 614 -13.16 -2.05 -23.84
CA GLY A 614 -13.86 -3.30 -23.56
C GLY A 614 -14.18 -3.46 -22.06
N ALA A 615 -15.03 -4.43 -21.72
CA ALA A 615 -15.52 -4.61 -20.34
C ALA A 615 -14.40 -4.84 -19.31
N ASP A 616 -13.34 -5.55 -19.67
CA ASP A 616 -12.22 -5.88 -18.78
C ASP A 616 -11.40 -4.63 -18.38
N SER A 617 -11.23 -3.70 -19.33
CA SER A 617 -10.52 -2.44 -19.09
C SER A 617 -11.30 -1.48 -18.20
N TRP A 618 -12.65 -1.55 -18.20
CA TRP A 618 -13.50 -0.81 -17.27
C TRP A 618 -13.44 -1.39 -15.86
N ALA A 619 -13.45 -2.73 -15.75
CA ALA A 619 -13.32 -3.42 -14.47
C ALA A 619 -12.02 -3.03 -13.76
N ALA A 620 -10.89 -2.94 -14.48
CA ALA A 620 -9.61 -2.58 -13.90
C ALA A 620 -9.58 -1.16 -13.30
N ILE A 621 -10.11 -0.14 -14.02
CA ILE A 621 -10.15 1.26 -13.53
C ILE A 621 -10.98 1.36 -12.26
N PHE A 622 -12.17 0.75 -12.28
CA PHE A 622 -13.10 0.91 -11.18
C PHE A 622 -12.84 -0.07 -10.04
N ARG A 623 -12.00 -1.09 -10.21
CA ARG A 623 -11.74 -2.13 -9.18
C ARG A 623 -11.36 -1.53 -7.84
N GLN A 624 -10.38 -0.63 -7.82
CA GLN A 624 -9.91 -0.01 -6.58
C GLN A 624 -10.99 0.90 -5.96
N SER A 625 -11.66 1.70 -6.79
CA SER A 625 -12.74 2.59 -6.35
C SER A 625 -13.93 1.80 -5.78
N PHE A 626 -14.32 0.70 -6.42
CA PHE A 626 -15.39 -0.18 -5.94
C PHE A 626 -14.99 -0.94 -4.68
N PHE A 627 -13.73 -1.37 -4.56
CA PHE A 627 -13.22 -1.98 -3.33
C PHE A 627 -13.27 -1.00 -2.15
N MET A 628 -12.78 0.23 -2.35
CA MET A 628 -12.82 1.28 -1.32
C MET A 628 -14.24 1.70 -0.96
N LEU A 629 -15.13 1.84 -1.96
CA LEU A 629 -16.54 2.13 -1.73
C LEU A 629 -17.21 0.99 -0.95
N SER A 630 -16.93 -0.26 -1.31
CA SER A 630 -17.46 -1.44 -0.61
C SER A 630 -16.98 -1.50 0.83
N LEU A 631 -15.71 -1.20 1.10
CA LEU A 631 -15.18 -1.07 2.45
C LEU A 631 -15.89 0.04 3.24
N GLY A 632 -16.13 1.19 2.61
CA GLY A 632 -16.89 2.30 3.19
C GLY A 632 -18.34 1.93 3.50
N LEU A 633 -19.01 1.19 2.60
CA LEU A 633 -20.39 0.73 2.80
C LEU A 633 -20.49 -0.32 3.91
N VAL A 634 -19.57 -1.29 3.95
CA VAL A 634 -19.50 -2.27 5.04
C VAL A 634 -19.23 -1.58 6.37
N GLY A 635 -18.28 -0.63 6.39
CA GLY A 635 -18.00 0.18 7.58
C GLY A 635 -19.22 1.00 8.02
N ALA A 636 -19.94 1.62 7.08
CA ALA A 636 -21.16 2.37 7.36
C ALA A 636 -22.25 1.46 7.93
N LEU A 637 -22.43 0.27 7.35
CA LEU A 637 -23.38 -0.73 7.84
C LEU A 637 -23.04 -1.14 9.28
N LEU A 638 -21.78 -1.46 9.58
CA LEU A 638 -21.33 -1.80 10.93
C LEU A 638 -21.52 -0.65 11.91
N ALA A 639 -21.24 0.59 11.48
CA ALA A 639 -21.46 1.79 12.29
C ALA A 639 -22.94 2.03 12.58
N VAL A 640 -23.81 1.83 11.59
CA VAL A 640 -25.27 1.92 11.72
C VAL A 640 -25.81 0.83 12.65
N LEU A 641 -25.43 -0.43 12.45
CA LEU A 641 -25.86 -1.55 13.30
C LEU A 641 -25.40 -1.37 14.76
N SER A 642 -24.15 -0.94 14.95
CA SER A 642 -23.64 -0.58 16.28
C SER A 642 -24.41 0.60 16.86
N GLY A 643 -24.70 1.61 16.04
CA GLY A 643 -25.53 2.75 16.40
C GLY A 643 -26.90 2.32 16.91
N MET A 644 -27.63 1.49 16.16
CA MET A 644 -28.92 0.92 16.55
C MET A 644 -28.83 0.15 17.87
N ARG A 645 -27.73 -0.59 18.10
CA ARG A 645 -27.56 -1.41 19.31
C ARG A 645 -27.23 -0.59 20.56
N PHE A 646 -26.47 0.50 20.43
CA PHE A 646 -25.90 1.22 21.57
C PHE A 646 -26.49 2.62 21.79
N ILE A 647 -26.84 3.36 20.73
CA ILE A 647 -27.32 4.75 20.81
C ILE A 647 -28.64 4.86 21.60
N PRO A 648 -29.66 3.99 21.42
CA PRO A 648 -30.89 4.05 22.20
C PRO A 648 -30.67 3.87 23.71
N HIS A 649 -29.59 3.20 24.13
CA HIS A 649 -29.28 3.05 25.56
C HIS A 649 -28.51 4.24 26.14
N THR A 650 -28.21 5.27 25.34
CA THR A 650 -27.51 6.48 25.79
C THR A 650 -28.46 7.64 26.04
N ARG A 651 -28.06 8.56 26.93
CA ARG A 651 -28.81 9.79 27.23
C ARG A 651 -29.01 10.71 26.02
N PHE A 652 -28.19 10.55 24.99
CA PHE A 652 -28.26 11.30 23.74
C PHE A 652 -29.28 10.68 22.77
N GLY A 653 -29.27 9.35 22.60
CA GLY A 653 -30.22 8.64 21.74
C GLY A 653 -31.67 8.73 22.19
N ASN A 654 -31.93 8.68 23.50
CA ASN A 654 -33.28 8.85 24.08
C ASN A 654 -33.92 10.24 23.82
N ARG A 655 -33.17 11.20 23.29
CA ARG A 655 -33.69 12.53 22.89
C ARG A 655 -33.83 12.70 21.38
N LEU A 656 -33.19 11.84 20.60
CA LEU A 656 -33.17 11.89 19.15
C LEU A 656 -34.22 10.96 18.53
N ILE A 657 -34.44 9.81 19.15
CA ILE A 657 -35.42 8.83 18.69
C ILE A 657 -36.75 9.18 19.34
N LEU A 658 -37.72 9.59 18.53
CA LEU A 658 -39.10 9.77 18.98
C LEU A 658 -39.67 8.38 19.31
N GLU A 659 -40.03 8.17 20.56
CA GLU A 659 -40.80 7.00 21.00
C GLU A 659 -42.25 7.20 20.54
N GLU A 660 -42.47 7.26 19.22
CA GLU A 660 -43.80 7.27 18.65
C GLU A 660 -44.31 5.83 18.60
N THR A 661 -45.32 5.58 19.42
CA THR A 661 -46.18 4.39 19.37
C THR A 661 -46.84 4.28 17.99
N VAL A 662 -46.13 3.70 17.03
CA VAL A 662 -46.73 3.22 15.77
C VAL A 662 -47.40 1.88 16.06
N PRO A 663 -48.70 1.68 15.76
CA PRO A 663 -49.35 0.39 15.88
C PRO A 663 -48.62 -0.60 14.97
N SER A 664 -48.06 -1.66 15.56
CA SER A 664 -47.31 -2.70 14.86
C SER A 664 -48.08 -3.21 13.64
N GLY A 665 -47.60 -2.85 12.46
CA GLY A 665 -47.98 -3.47 11.20
C GLY A 665 -47.45 -4.90 11.17
N ALA A 666 -48.32 -5.82 10.76
CA ALA A 666 -48.13 -7.25 10.79
C ALA A 666 -46.84 -7.72 10.10
N SER A 667 -45.83 -8.09 10.88
CA SER A 667 -44.97 -9.25 10.65
C SER A 667 -43.94 -9.29 11.78
N ILE A 668 -43.66 -10.50 12.27
CA ILE A 668 -42.72 -10.82 13.35
C ILE A 668 -43.29 -10.59 14.76
N GLU A 669 -44.15 -11.52 15.19
CA GLU A 669 -44.17 -12.01 16.57
C GLU A 669 -44.75 -13.44 16.55
N LEU A 670 -43.93 -14.39 16.09
CA LEU A 670 -44.19 -15.83 16.20
C LEU A 670 -43.18 -16.52 17.13
N SER A 671 -42.46 -15.76 17.98
CA SER A 671 -41.34 -16.33 18.74
C SER A 671 -41.17 -15.75 20.14
N GLU A 672 -42.23 -15.34 20.83
CA GLU A 672 -42.12 -14.92 22.24
C GLU A 672 -43.35 -15.21 23.14
N ILE A 673 -44.23 -16.15 22.75
CA ILE A 673 -45.33 -16.61 23.61
C ILE A 673 -45.22 -18.12 23.88
N GLU A 674 -44.10 -18.53 24.46
CA GLU A 674 -43.95 -19.87 25.05
C GLU A 674 -43.57 -19.87 26.54
N ALA A 675 -43.75 -18.75 27.26
CA ALA A 675 -43.36 -18.68 28.67
C ALA A 675 -44.28 -17.86 29.59
N LYS A 676 -45.55 -18.26 29.74
CA LYS A 676 -46.25 -18.32 31.05
C LYS A 676 -47.67 -18.90 30.92
N LYS A 677 -47.84 -20.15 31.36
CA LYS A 677 -49.15 -20.71 31.70
C LYS A 677 -49.65 -20.06 33.00
N ASP A 678 -50.57 -19.11 32.89
CA ASP A 678 -51.62 -18.91 33.89
C ASP A 678 -52.96 -19.14 33.18
N SER A 679 -53.57 -20.29 33.43
CA SER A 679 -54.88 -20.64 32.89
C SER A 679 -55.94 -19.79 33.58
N TYR A 680 -56.48 -18.78 32.89
CA TYR A 680 -57.60 -17.98 33.40
C TYR A 680 -58.92 -18.78 33.52
N VAL A 681 -58.93 -20.05 33.08
CA VAL A 681 -60.09 -20.95 33.18
C VAL A 681 -60.46 -21.17 34.65
N GLY A 682 -61.73 -20.97 34.98
CA GLY A 682 -62.28 -21.05 36.33
C GLY A 682 -62.44 -19.71 37.06
N LEU A 683 -61.87 -18.61 36.53
CA LEU A 683 -62.03 -17.28 37.12
C LEU A 683 -63.43 -16.73 36.85
N SER A 684 -64.08 -16.28 37.92
CA SER A 684 -65.38 -15.60 37.85
C SER A 684 -65.21 -14.09 37.73
N GLY A 685 -66.05 -13.46 36.92
CA GLY A 685 -66.05 -12.03 36.66
C GLY A 685 -67.46 -11.53 36.36
N MET A 686 -67.56 -10.28 35.93
CA MET A 686 -68.84 -9.64 35.58
C MET A 686 -68.77 -9.02 34.19
N THR A 687 -69.81 -9.19 33.39
CA THR A 687 -69.94 -8.51 32.09
C THR A 687 -70.05 -6.99 32.27
N THR A 688 -69.30 -6.25 31.46
CA THR A 688 -69.29 -4.78 31.46
C THR A 688 -69.95 -4.18 30.22
N THR A 689 -70.15 -5.01 29.18
CA THR A 689 -71.02 -4.77 28.03
C THR A 689 -71.93 -5.99 27.84
N ASP A 690 -72.96 -5.87 27.02
CA ASP A 690 -73.69 -7.05 26.54
C ASP A 690 -72.76 -7.91 25.66
N LEU A 691 -72.89 -9.23 25.73
CA LEU A 691 -72.10 -10.19 24.93
C LEU A 691 -72.96 -10.74 23.77
N LEU A 692 -72.63 -10.35 22.53
CA LEU A 692 -73.35 -10.73 21.29
C LEU A 692 -72.41 -11.08 20.12
N PRO A 693 -71.79 -12.27 20.09
CA PRO A 693 -71.41 -13.08 21.23
C PRO A 693 -70.19 -12.50 21.96
N SER A 694 -69.50 -11.50 21.39
CA SER A 694 -68.33 -10.85 22.00
C SER A 694 -68.70 -9.59 22.78
N GLY A 695 -67.87 -9.25 23.77
CA GLY A 695 -67.91 -7.99 24.51
C GLY A 695 -66.83 -7.97 25.59
N LYS A 696 -67.01 -7.16 26.63
CA LYS A 696 -65.99 -6.97 27.68
C LYS A 696 -66.47 -7.46 29.03
N GLY A 697 -65.63 -8.19 29.75
CA GLY A 697 -65.86 -8.60 31.13
C GLY A 697 -64.74 -8.16 32.06
N LYS A 698 -65.06 -7.98 33.33
CA LYS A 698 -64.09 -7.64 34.37
C LYS A 698 -63.84 -8.85 35.27
N PHE A 699 -62.60 -9.32 35.31
CA PHE A 699 -62.12 -10.45 36.11
C PHE A 699 -60.95 -9.98 36.96
N ASP A 700 -61.03 -10.18 38.26
CA ASP A 700 -60.00 -9.77 39.24
C ASP A 700 -59.46 -8.35 39.02
N GLY A 701 -60.38 -7.39 38.82
CA GLY A 701 -60.02 -5.98 38.63
C GLY A 701 -59.60 -5.59 37.19
N LYS A 702 -59.31 -6.55 36.31
CA LYS A 702 -58.86 -6.31 34.92
C LYS A 702 -59.97 -6.54 33.90
N TYR A 703 -59.93 -5.79 32.80
CA TYR A 703 -60.88 -5.91 31.70
C TYR A 703 -60.32 -6.83 30.62
N PHE A 704 -61.13 -7.78 30.18
CA PHE A 704 -60.81 -8.72 29.11
C PHE A 704 -61.86 -8.64 28.00
N ASP A 705 -61.42 -8.76 26.75
CA ASP A 705 -62.31 -9.05 25.63
C ASP A 705 -62.65 -10.54 25.67
N ILE A 706 -63.95 -10.82 25.74
CA ILE A 706 -64.49 -12.14 26.01
C ILE A 706 -65.61 -12.48 25.02
N VAL A 707 -65.82 -13.77 24.79
CA VAL A 707 -66.85 -14.28 23.90
C VAL A 707 -67.74 -15.24 24.68
N ALA A 708 -69.05 -15.02 24.67
CA ALA A 708 -70.02 -15.91 25.28
C ALA A 708 -70.10 -17.24 24.51
N ASP A 709 -70.19 -18.34 25.26
CA ASP A 709 -70.39 -19.68 24.74
C ASP A 709 -71.86 -19.88 24.31
N GLY A 710 -72.18 -19.42 23.09
CA GLY A 710 -73.46 -19.67 22.41
C GLY A 710 -74.67 -18.89 22.91
N GLU A 711 -74.67 -18.35 24.13
CA GLU A 711 -75.79 -17.62 24.72
C GLU A 711 -75.59 -16.10 24.80
N PHE A 712 -76.68 -15.34 24.72
CA PHE A 712 -76.68 -13.91 24.99
C PHE A 712 -76.56 -13.63 26.49
N ILE A 713 -75.54 -12.86 26.89
CA ILE A 713 -75.29 -12.48 28.29
C ILE A 713 -75.38 -10.95 28.41
N LYS A 714 -76.28 -10.45 29.27
CA LYS A 714 -76.46 -9.01 29.48
C LYS A 714 -75.34 -8.44 30.34
N LYS A 715 -75.09 -7.14 30.19
CA LYS A 715 -74.21 -6.36 31.05
C LYS A 715 -74.61 -6.47 32.53
N GLY A 716 -73.63 -6.72 33.40
CA GLY A 716 -73.79 -6.83 34.84
C GLY A 716 -74.00 -8.26 35.36
N GLU A 717 -74.00 -9.27 34.49
CA GLU A 717 -74.15 -10.68 34.87
C GLU A 717 -72.81 -11.32 35.26
N ILE A 718 -72.87 -12.29 36.18
CA ILE A 718 -71.69 -13.03 36.65
C ILE A 718 -71.40 -14.17 35.65
N ILE A 719 -70.15 -14.26 35.26
CA ILE A 719 -69.66 -15.18 34.23
C ILE A 719 -68.38 -15.87 34.69
N GLU A 720 -68.10 -17.05 34.15
CA GLU A 720 -66.86 -17.80 34.41
C GLU A 720 -66.15 -18.09 33.09
N ILE A 721 -64.82 -18.01 33.10
CA ILE A 721 -64.01 -18.37 31.94
C ILE A 721 -63.98 -19.90 31.82
N VAL A 722 -64.55 -20.42 30.73
CA VAL A 722 -64.62 -21.87 30.45
C VAL A 722 -63.50 -22.34 29.53
N GLN A 723 -62.93 -21.46 28.71
CA GLN A 723 -61.85 -21.79 27.79
C GLN A 723 -60.97 -20.56 27.52
N HIS A 724 -59.65 -20.77 27.45
CA HIS A 724 -58.67 -19.73 27.14
C HIS A 724 -57.68 -20.26 26.09
N GLU A 725 -57.81 -19.80 24.85
CA GLU A 725 -56.96 -20.18 23.71
C GLU A 725 -56.36 -18.92 23.07
N GLY A 726 -55.06 -18.69 23.31
CA GLY A 726 -54.36 -17.51 22.78
C GLY A 726 -55.00 -16.21 23.26
N SER A 727 -55.45 -15.36 22.32
CA SER A 727 -56.15 -14.10 22.62
C SER A 727 -57.67 -14.26 22.82
N ARG A 728 -58.22 -15.48 22.68
CA ARG A 728 -59.66 -15.76 22.77
C ARG A 728 -60.01 -16.33 24.14
N ILE A 729 -60.80 -15.58 24.90
CA ILE A 729 -61.34 -16.00 26.20
C ILE A 729 -62.84 -16.28 26.04
N VAL A 730 -63.24 -17.52 26.24
CA VAL A 730 -64.64 -17.95 26.16
C VAL A 730 -65.23 -18.03 27.56
N VAL A 731 -66.42 -17.48 27.73
CA VAL A 731 -67.12 -17.39 29.02
C VAL A 731 -68.51 -18.00 28.94
N SER A 732 -68.99 -18.54 30.05
CA SER A 732 -70.39 -18.93 30.20
C SER A 732 -70.99 -18.25 31.44
N ARG A 733 -72.32 -18.16 31.48
CA ARG A 733 -73.03 -17.69 32.68
C ARG A 733 -72.78 -18.69 33.81
N LYS A 734 -72.40 -18.17 34.98
CA LYS A 734 -72.20 -19.00 36.18
C LYS A 734 -73.52 -19.29 36.89
#